data_AF-A0A938LSI8-F1
#
_entry.id   AF-A0A938LSI8-F1
#
_cell.length_a   1.000
_cell.length_b   1.000
_cell.length_c   1.000
_cell.angle_alpha   90.00
_cell.angle_beta   90.00
_cell.angle_gamma   90.00
#
_symmetry.space_group_name_H-M   'P 1'
#
loop_
_entity.id
_entity.type
_entity.pdbx_description
1 polymer ?
#
loop_
_entity_poly.entity_id
_entity_poly.type
_entity_poly.pdbx_seq_one_letter_code
_entity_poly.pdbx_strand_id
1 'polypeptide(L)'
;MPTATHRWAVVTLALCACAFGLAAESQKTRICGWVVDDSAQPVAGAEVAVYERFRDASTRHDVARPRGEIAATDRSGRFTLAAGPVAPYRVFLVARKDGYALAWDLLTQADDNFIVLAKTSVLAGIVVDGADRPVAGAQVRAVPKSSYLRRLEQEPILAPESWLTTRTDYQGHFRFDNLAADVNADFWVEARDWALVYQYTTHPLTACGFETGRTDIRLVLPQEVPCQGRVIEAASGKPVEGARILLHPQDTDSRLNLFLPESTTSGRDGRFAFPGVPPGRCYLNVLAPASSPLVDKRVAFDVAGGKPEDIIVGLETGGLIEIVAREGQSGEPLGGLGLYFWEAVQDERSSFYKDVVTDENGRVRLPAPAGECLFSARLEGYGPSSHRGSVLVTAGQVTRSEIRMDRDSCLTAIVLDVDGQPVCGAAVNPGSVLTDTAGRFEVRLALDDFGAKWIIRHGLRNLAAVADIEPDHKSARLTLKPALTVGGRITTPDGVGIAAARVALHLGTSGMLLSYGHEFLTDADGRYELPAVVPEQPGIEYRISVNAAGYGTRQFRRISIAGEPGARVSLDPVVLEPADQSVSGVVVDAQGRPAGGLAIFARGSNQPTRTTVTDSDGRFTVRRICRGPVRIQAGVSRVPEETGSLWAEGGDRQVKIVLGQDGVHLKYASLQGKPLPNGKDLVLDWSGPQVQGKRALICFFDWQQRPSRRAVMELARQAESLRQKGIVIAAVQVEKIDRAELGRWVKDNRLPFPVGMVRVNGQEVRRMWGLKSLPWLILTDGDHVVTAEGFDLEELGQRIGDVADRKK
;
A
#
# COMPACT_ATOMS: atom_id res chain seq x y z
N MET A 1 42.07 61.16 -42.90
CA MET A 1 43.51 60.95 -42.61
C MET A 1 43.70 60.96 -41.10
N PRO A 2 44.58 60.11 -40.56
CA PRO A 2 44.24 58.86 -39.85
C PRO A 2 44.40 59.02 -38.31
N THR A 3 44.13 58.10 -37.37
CA THR A 3 44.42 56.65 -37.25
C THR A 3 43.80 56.10 -35.94
N ALA A 4 43.30 54.86 -35.96
CA ALA A 4 43.49 53.76 -34.96
C ALA A 4 43.18 53.99 -33.45
N THR A 5 42.57 53.10 -32.64
CA THR A 5 42.16 51.69 -32.73
C THR A 5 41.44 51.28 -31.42
N HIS A 6 40.44 50.40 -31.56
CA HIS A 6 39.91 49.39 -30.62
C HIS A 6 39.63 49.71 -29.13
N ARG A 7 38.35 49.62 -28.74
CA ARG A 7 37.89 48.66 -27.70
C ARG A 7 36.36 48.44 -27.66
N TRP A 8 35.98 47.20 -28.01
CA TRP A 8 34.90 46.36 -27.48
C TRP A 8 33.48 46.94 -27.41
N ALA A 9 32.70 46.58 -28.44
CA ALA A 9 31.25 46.66 -28.48
C ALA A 9 30.62 45.67 -27.49
N VAL A 10 29.70 46.20 -26.70
CA VAL A 10 28.67 45.50 -25.95
C VAL A 10 27.71 44.83 -26.93
N VAL A 11 27.63 43.50 -26.93
CA VAL A 11 26.49 42.74 -27.48
C VAL A 11 26.23 41.50 -26.61
N THR A 12 25.14 41.58 -25.85
CA THR A 12 24.14 40.54 -25.55
C THR A 12 24.60 39.12 -25.19
N LEU A 13 24.38 38.73 -23.93
CA LEU A 13 24.22 37.33 -23.51
C LEU A 13 22.96 37.18 -22.63
N ALA A 14 21.83 37.48 -23.25
CA ALA A 14 20.53 36.92 -22.92
C ALA A 14 20.20 35.92 -24.04
N LEU A 15 20.70 34.69 -23.93
CA LEU A 15 20.30 33.52 -24.73
C LEU A 15 21.08 32.29 -24.25
N CYS A 16 20.52 31.59 -23.25
CA CYS A 16 20.61 30.13 -23.08
C CYS A 16 19.43 29.63 -22.21
N ALA A 17 18.26 30.25 -22.40
CA ALA A 17 16.97 29.82 -21.83
C ALA A 17 15.90 29.58 -22.94
N CYS A 18 16.28 29.69 -24.21
CA CYS A 18 15.38 29.49 -25.35
C CYS A 18 16.07 28.66 -26.44
N ALA A 19 16.27 27.36 -26.18
CA ALA A 19 16.55 26.36 -27.22
C ALA A 19 16.05 24.93 -26.86
N PHE A 20 15.23 24.77 -25.82
CA PHE A 20 14.37 23.58 -25.62
C PHE A 20 12.89 23.86 -25.94
N GLY A 21 12.58 25.04 -26.47
CA GLY A 21 11.26 25.37 -26.97
C GLY A 21 11.36 25.71 -28.45
N LEU A 22 11.37 24.69 -29.31
CA LEU A 22 10.95 24.70 -30.73
C LEU A 22 11.29 23.34 -31.41
N ALA A 23 10.99 22.22 -30.74
CA ALA A 23 10.82 20.90 -31.38
C ALA A 23 10.07 19.94 -30.44
N ALA A 24 9.05 20.44 -29.75
CA ALA A 24 7.99 19.64 -29.16
C ALA A 24 6.87 20.63 -28.85
N GLU A 25 5.99 20.87 -29.83
CA GLU A 25 4.62 21.15 -29.46
C GLU A 25 4.19 19.94 -28.63
N SER A 26 4.28 20.04 -27.29
CA SER A 26 4.11 18.89 -26.41
C SER A 26 2.70 18.37 -26.66
N GLN A 27 2.60 17.20 -27.30
CA GLN A 27 1.31 16.63 -27.65
C GLN A 27 0.59 16.34 -26.33
N LYS A 28 -0.35 17.23 -25.96
CA LYS A 28 -1.13 17.05 -24.73
C LYS A 28 -1.90 15.75 -24.89
N THR A 29 -1.78 14.85 -23.91
CA THR A 29 -2.54 13.62 -23.87
C THR A 29 -3.99 13.97 -23.50
N ARG A 30 -4.93 13.51 -24.33
CA ARG A 30 -6.35 13.61 -24.02
C ARG A 30 -6.68 12.58 -22.96
N ILE A 31 -7.22 13.02 -21.82
CA ILE A 31 -7.69 12.16 -20.75
C ILE A 31 -9.22 12.19 -20.74
N CYS A 32 -9.87 11.04 -20.71
CA CYS A 32 -11.31 10.96 -20.59
C CYS A 32 -11.78 9.85 -19.64
N GLY A 33 -13.03 9.98 -19.22
CA GLY A 33 -13.67 9.07 -18.29
C GLY A 33 -15.06 9.54 -17.87
N TRP A 34 -15.58 8.93 -16.82
CA TRP A 34 -16.89 9.22 -16.25
C TRP A 34 -16.82 9.45 -14.74
N VAL A 35 -17.67 10.36 -14.27
CA VAL A 35 -17.98 10.54 -12.85
C VAL A 35 -19.40 10.04 -12.62
N VAL A 36 -19.55 9.11 -11.67
CA VAL A 36 -20.83 8.56 -11.23
C VAL A 36 -20.96 8.64 -9.72
N ASP A 37 -22.17 8.50 -9.19
CA ASP A 37 -22.40 8.35 -7.76
C ASP A 37 -22.33 6.88 -7.29
N ASP A 38 -22.52 6.67 -5.99
CA ASP A 38 -22.55 5.34 -5.36
C ASP A 38 -23.72 4.45 -5.81
N SER A 39 -24.66 4.98 -6.60
CA SER A 39 -25.78 4.28 -7.22
C SER A 39 -25.59 4.05 -8.73
N ALA A 40 -24.36 4.25 -9.23
CA ALA A 40 -23.98 4.18 -10.64
C ALA A 40 -24.69 5.19 -11.55
N GLN A 41 -25.25 6.27 -10.99
CA GLN A 41 -25.86 7.32 -11.79
C GLN A 41 -24.82 8.34 -12.25
N PRO A 42 -24.83 8.78 -13.51
CA PRO A 42 -23.91 9.81 -13.98
C PRO A 42 -24.08 11.14 -13.24
N VAL A 43 -22.96 11.74 -12.82
CA VAL A 43 -22.97 13.03 -12.11
C VAL A 43 -22.58 14.15 -13.08
N ALA A 44 -23.55 14.99 -13.43
CA ALA A 44 -23.34 16.13 -14.31
C ALA A 44 -22.77 17.36 -13.57
N GLY A 45 -21.89 18.11 -14.24
CA GLY A 45 -21.24 19.29 -13.67
C GLY A 45 -20.42 19.00 -12.42
N ALA A 46 -19.82 17.81 -12.33
CA ALA A 46 -18.74 17.51 -11.40
C ALA A 46 -17.44 18.07 -11.96
N GLU A 47 -16.65 18.70 -11.10
CA GLU A 47 -15.34 19.25 -11.46
C GLU A 47 -14.30 18.13 -11.37
N VAL A 48 -13.49 17.95 -12.41
CA VAL A 48 -12.45 16.94 -12.51
C VAL A 48 -11.12 17.61 -12.80
N ALA A 49 -10.12 17.33 -11.97
CA ALA A 49 -8.80 17.91 -12.06
C ALA A 49 -7.71 16.83 -12.12
N VAL A 50 -6.61 17.14 -12.81
CA VAL A 50 -5.47 16.22 -12.97
C VAL A 50 -4.22 16.82 -12.39
N TYR A 51 -3.58 16.08 -11.49
CA TYR A 51 -2.41 16.51 -10.77
C TYR A 51 -1.30 15.50 -10.87
N GLU A 52 -0.07 15.99 -10.85
CA GLU A 52 1.14 15.19 -10.72
C GLU A 52 1.75 15.43 -9.34
N ARG A 53 1.96 14.35 -8.58
CA ARG A 53 2.77 14.37 -7.38
C ARG A 53 4.25 14.40 -7.77
N PHE A 54 4.98 15.34 -7.19
CA PHE A 54 6.43 15.40 -7.30
C PHE A 54 7.03 15.84 -5.97
N ARG A 55 8.29 15.47 -5.75
CA ARG A 55 9.03 15.88 -4.56
C ARG A 55 9.65 17.25 -4.82
N ASP A 56 9.30 18.24 -4.01
CA ASP A 56 9.89 19.57 -4.10
C ASP A 56 11.38 19.49 -3.75
N ALA A 57 12.26 19.88 -4.67
CA ALA A 57 13.71 19.81 -4.44
C ALA A 57 14.18 20.74 -3.30
N SER A 58 13.35 21.74 -3.00
CA SER A 58 13.65 22.86 -2.14
C SER A 58 13.40 22.55 -0.65
N THR A 59 12.31 21.83 -0.37
CA THR A 59 11.87 21.39 0.97
C THR A 59 11.99 19.88 1.15
N ARG A 60 12.22 19.12 0.08
CA ARG A 60 12.20 17.65 0.02
C ARG A 60 10.88 17.02 0.46
N HIS A 61 9.78 17.77 0.42
CA HIS A 61 8.43 17.33 0.71
C HIS A 61 7.63 17.07 -0.58
N ASP A 62 6.64 16.18 -0.55
CA ASP A 62 5.78 15.91 -1.70
C ASP A 62 4.80 17.06 -1.93
N VAL A 63 4.68 17.50 -3.17
CA VAL A 63 3.72 18.53 -3.58
C VAL A 63 3.00 18.05 -4.84
N ALA A 64 1.88 18.69 -5.15
CA ALA A 64 1.10 18.37 -6.35
C ALA A 64 0.97 19.59 -7.23
N ARG A 65 1.25 19.44 -8.53
CA ARG A 65 1.06 20.49 -9.55
C ARG A 65 -0.05 20.11 -10.53
N PRO A 66 -0.86 21.08 -10.97
CA PRO A 66 -1.87 20.83 -11.99
C PRO A 66 -1.18 20.45 -13.31
N ARG A 67 -1.79 19.50 -14.04
CA ARG A 67 -1.33 19.06 -15.37
C ARG A 67 -2.22 19.52 -16.52
N GLY A 68 -3.39 20.04 -16.18
CA GLY A 68 -4.39 20.56 -17.10
C GLY A 68 -5.38 21.45 -16.36
N GLU A 69 -6.30 22.04 -17.11
CA GLU A 69 -7.41 22.79 -16.54
C GLU A 69 -8.45 21.85 -15.93
N ILE A 70 -9.20 22.39 -14.96
CA ILE A 70 -10.33 21.68 -14.36
C ILE A 70 -11.44 21.59 -15.40
N ALA A 71 -11.92 20.38 -15.66
CA ALA A 71 -13.02 20.13 -16.58
C ALA A 71 -14.31 19.84 -15.80
N ALA A 72 -15.45 20.26 -16.33
CA ALA A 72 -16.76 19.85 -15.82
C ALA A 72 -17.28 18.64 -16.60
N THR A 73 -17.95 17.72 -15.92
CA THR A 73 -18.66 16.62 -16.59
C THR A 73 -19.90 17.09 -17.33
N ASP A 74 -20.20 16.45 -18.46
CA ASP A 74 -21.44 16.66 -19.20
C ASP A 74 -22.65 15.96 -18.54
N ARG A 75 -23.83 16.01 -19.18
CA ARG A 75 -25.07 15.37 -18.68
C ARG A 75 -24.99 13.84 -18.57
N SER A 76 -24.05 13.22 -19.28
CA SER A 76 -23.77 11.78 -19.20
C SER A 76 -22.67 11.46 -18.17
N GLY A 77 -22.27 12.44 -17.35
CA GLY A 77 -21.19 12.30 -16.38
C GLY A 77 -19.80 12.19 -17.00
N ARG A 78 -19.67 12.38 -18.33
CA ARG A 78 -18.42 12.23 -19.04
C ARG A 78 -17.56 13.48 -18.90
N PHE A 79 -16.27 13.31 -18.67
CA PHE A 79 -15.29 14.39 -18.75
C PHE A 79 -14.28 14.14 -19.87
N THR A 80 -13.70 15.22 -20.38
CA THR A 80 -12.53 15.19 -21.27
C THR A 80 -11.67 16.38 -20.93
N LEU A 81 -10.37 16.15 -20.75
CA LEU A 81 -9.39 17.19 -20.47
C LEU A 81 -8.07 16.88 -21.19
N ALA A 82 -7.23 17.89 -21.34
CA ALA A 82 -5.91 17.75 -21.94
C ALA A 82 -4.84 17.92 -20.87
N ALA A 83 -3.94 16.95 -20.72
CA ALA A 83 -2.82 17.00 -19.78
C ALA A 83 -1.49 16.91 -20.52
N GLY A 84 -0.43 17.52 -19.97
CA GLY A 84 0.94 17.32 -20.47
C GLY A 84 1.39 15.85 -20.35
N PRO A 85 2.56 15.47 -20.92
CA PRO A 85 3.07 14.10 -20.93
C PRO A 85 2.95 13.41 -19.57
N VAL A 86 2.35 12.22 -19.54
CA VAL A 86 1.98 11.54 -18.30
C VAL A 86 3.07 10.51 -17.95
N ALA A 87 3.76 10.69 -16.82
CA ALA A 87 4.55 9.62 -16.24
C ALA A 87 3.62 8.70 -15.43
N PRO A 88 3.60 7.38 -15.68
CA PRO A 88 2.77 6.48 -14.89
C PRO A 88 3.20 6.52 -13.41
N TYR A 89 2.24 6.35 -12.50
CA TYR A 89 2.40 6.30 -11.03
C TYR A 89 2.66 7.62 -10.28
N ARG A 90 2.68 8.77 -10.96
CA ARG A 90 2.73 10.10 -10.30
C ARG A 90 1.52 10.96 -10.56
N VAL A 91 0.64 10.55 -11.47
CA VAL A 91 -0.52 11.34 -11.88
C VAL A 91 -1.79 10.75 -11.30
N PHE A 92 -2.65 11.61 -10.78
CA PHE A 92 -3.94 11.24 -10.21
C PHE A 92 -5.04 12.21 -10.67
N LEU A 93 -6.26 11.68 -10.70
CA LEU A 93 -7.49 12.41 -10.96
C LEU A 93 -8.20 12.69 -9.65
N VAL A 94 -8.76 13.89 -9.49
CA VAL A 94 -9.61 14.23 -8.34
C VAL A 94 -10.90 14.84 -8.88
N ALA A 95 -12.04 14.39 -8.34
CA ALA A 95 -13.33 14.94 -8.66
C ALA A 95 -14.05 15.50 -7.44
N ARG A 96 -14.78 16.60 -7.67
CA ARG A 96 -15.62 17.26 -6.68
C ARG A 96 -17.01 17.54 -7.24
N LYS A 97 -18.02 17.35 -6.41
CA LYS A 97 -19.37 17.89 -6.60
C LYS A 97 -19.95 18.24 -5.23
N ASP A 98 -20.54 19.42 -5.10
CA ASP A 98 -21.22 19.79 -3.86
C ASP A 98 -22.34 18.79 -3.53
N GLY A 99 -22.44 18.40 -2.26
CA GLY A 99 -23.35 17.33 -1.79
C GLY A 99 -22.75 15.92 -1.83
N TYR A 100 -21.56 15.75 -2.39
CA TYR A 100 -20.83 14.48 -2.45
C TYR A 100 -19.47 14.57 -1.75
N ALA A 101 -18.94 13.43 -1.35
CA ALA A 101 -17.55 13.32 -0.93
C ALA A 101 -16.61 13.52 -2.13
N LEU A 102 -15.44 14.12 -1.88
CA LEU A 102 -14.31 14.10 -2.80
C LEU A 102 -13.94 12.66 -3.11
N ALA A 103 -13.65 12.41 -4.38
CA ALA A 103 -13.15 11.13 -4.84
C ALA A 103 -11.96 11.31 -5.77
N TRP A 104 -11.10 10.31 -5.82
CA TRP A 104 -9.88 10.36 -6.59
C TRP A 104 -9.46 8.98 -7.06
N ASP A 105 -8.58 8.98 -8.05
CA ASP A 105 -7.99 7.76 -8.57
C ASP A 105 -6.60 8.01 -9.15
N LEU A 106 -5.79 6.95 -9.25
CA LEU A 106 -4.55 7.03 -10.01
C LEU A 106 -4.87 7.01 -11.50
N LEU A 107 -4.17 7.86 -12.26
CA LEU A 107 -4.26 7.83 -13.71
C LEU A 107 -3.39 6.69 -14.23
N THR A 108 -3.99 5.52 -14.43
CA THR A 108 -3.31 4.34 -14.99
C THR A 108 -3.35 4.30 -16.51
N GLN A 109 -4.21 5.12 -17.14
CA GLN A 109 -4.48 5.15 -18.57
C GLN A 109 -5.15 6.46 -18.99
N ALA A 110 -5.06 6.82 -20.27
CA ALA A 110 -5.63 8.06 -20.78
C ALA A 110 -7.16 8.04 -20.87
N ASP A 111 -7.75 6.94 -21.33
CA ASP A 111 -9.19 6.83 -21.56
C ASP A 111 -9.86 5.87 -20.55
N ASP A 112 -11.18 5.80 -20.56
CA ASP A 112 -11.99 4.87 -19.75
C ASP A 112 -11.74 4.90 -18.23
N ASN A 113 -11.45 6.10 -17.70
CA ASN A 113 -11.31 6.31 -16.26
C ASN A 113 -12.68 6.43 -15.58
N PHE A 114 -12.82 5.91 -14.37
CA PHE A 114 -14.04 6.06 -13.57
C PHE A 114 -13.74 6.68 -12.22
N ILE A 115 -14.53 7.68 -11.81
CA ILE A 115 -14.50 8.25 -10.46
C ILE A 115 -15.88 8.10 -9.83
N VAL A 116 -15.94 7.51 -8.64
CA VAL A 116 -17.20 7.24 -7.93
C VAL A 116 -17.31 8.21 -6.75
N LEU A 117 -18.29 9.10 -6.79
CA LEU A 117 -18.59 10.05 -5.73
C LEU A 117 -19.45 9.39 -4.66
N ALA A 118 -18.88 9.18 -3.48
CA ALA A 118 -19.58 8.61 -2.35
C ALA A 118 -20.37 9.66 -1.54
N LYS A 119 -21.17 9.19 -0.59
CA LYS A 119 -21.81 10.03 0.42
C LYS A 119 -20.78 10.68 1.35
N THR A 120 -21.09 11.88 1.79
CA THR A 120 -20.27 12.69 2.70
C THR A 120 -20.29 12.15 4.13
N SER A 121 -19.16 12.28 4.80
CA SER A 121 -18.94 12.09 6.23
C SER A 121 -18.17 13.28 6.79
N VAL A 122 -18.36 13.54 8.07
CA VAL A 122 -17.78 14.69 8.78
C VAL A 122 -16.39 14.36 9.31
N LEU A 123 -15.48 15.32 9.24
CA LEU A 123 -14.26 15.32 10.02
C LEU A 123 -14.04 16.71 10.61
N ALA A 124 -14.03 16.82 11.94
CA ALA A 124 -14.01 18.11 12.62
C ALA A 124 -13.22 18.06 13.93
N GLY A 125 -12.84 19.25 14.40
CA GLY A 125 -12.07 19.41 15.62
C GLY A 125 -11.81 20.87 15.97
N ILE A 126 -10.85 21.08 16.86
CA ILE A 126 -10.40 22.39 17.33
C ILE A 126 -8.88 22.51 17.18
N VAL A 127 -8.42 23.71 16.81
CA VAL A 127 -7.02 24.13 16.89
C VAL A 127 -6.86 25.08 18.08
N VAL A 128 -5.92 24.77 18.95
CA VAL A 128 -5.55 25.60 20.10
C VAL A 128 -4.04 25.79 20.17
N ASP A 129 -3.57 26.78 20.91
CA ASP A 129 -2.15 26.95 21.22
C ASP A 129 -1.71 26.10 22.43
N GLY A 130 -0.42 26.14 22.75
CA GLY A 130 0.15 25.44 23.92
C GLY A 130 -0.37 25.91 25.29
N ALA A 131 -1.15 26.98 25.35
CA ALA A 131 -1.84 27.46 26.55
C ALA A 131 -3.35 27.15 26.52
N ASP A 132 -3.78 26.24 25.63
CA ASP A 132 -5.15 25.81 25.42
C ASP A 132 -6.11 26.91 24.95
N ARG A 133 -5.58 27.99 24.38
CA ARG A 133 -6.39 29.09 23.82
C ARG A 133 -6.75 28.77 22.37
N PRO A 134 -8.01 28.99 21.96
CA PRO A 134 -8.41 28.81 20.56
C PRO A 134 -7.61 29.66 19.58
N VAL A 135 -7.23 29.06 18.45
CA VAL A 135 -6.52 29.76 17.36
C VAL A 135 -7.49 30.03 16.22
N ALA A 136 -7.92 31.27 16.08
CA ALA A 136 -8.86 31.70 15.05
C ALA A 136 -8.19 31.97 13.70
N GLY A 137 -8.88 31.63 12.59
CA GLY A 137 -8.42 31.90 11.23
C GLY A 137 -7.25 31.04 10.74
N ALA A 138 -6.82 30.03 11.51
CA ALA A 138 -5.82 29.06 11.09
C ALA A 138 -6.31 28.29 9.87
N GLN A 139 -5.45 28.10 8.88
CA GLN A 139 -5.73 27.27 7.72
C GLN A 139 -5.46 25.82 8.08
N VAL A 140 -6.51 25.01 8.06
CA VAL A 140 -6.42 23.57 8.31
C VAL A 140 -6.60 22.88 6.98
N ARG A 141 -5.57 22.18 6.52
CA ARG A 141 -5.58 21.37 5.30
C ARG A 141 -5.65 19.90 5.65
N ALA A 142 -6.67 19.21 5.15
CA ALA A 142 -6.74 17.76 5.22
C ALA A 142 -5.79 17.13 4.18
N VAL A 143 -5.12 16.06 4.59
CA VAL A 143 -4.27 15.23 3.73
C VAL A 143 -4.93 13.85 3.64
N PRO A 144 -6.01 13.71 2.83
CA PRO A 144 -6.86 12.53 2.84
C PRO A 144 -6.24 11.34 2.11
N LYS A 145 -6.55 10.15 2.61
CA LYS A 145 -6.05 8.87 2.12
C LYS A 145 -7.17 7.84 2.13
N SER A 146 -7.34 7.14 1.02
CA SER A 146 -8.44 6.20 0.83
C SER A 146 -7.95 4.76 0.98
N SER A 147 -8.77 3.93 1.63
CA SER A 147 -8.46 2.54 1.93
C SER A 147 -9.28 1.51 1.14
N TYR A 148 -10.29 1.94 0.35
CA TYR A 148 -11.20 1.00 -0.30
C TYR A 148 -10.64 0.37 -1.60
N LEU A 149 -9.65 1.01 -2.24
CA LEU A 149 -8.95 0.47 -3.39
C LEU A 149 -7.49 0.20 -3.07
N ARG A 150 -7.09 -1.06 -3.22
CA ARG A 150 -5.72 -1.50 -3.00
C ARG A 150 -4.69 -0.74 -3.85
N ARG A 151 -5.03 -0.42 -5.11
CA ARG A 151 -4.11 0.25 -6.05
C ARG A 151 -3.74 1.68 -5.65
N LEU A 152 -4.56 2.32 -4.82
CA LEU A 152 -4.25 3.66 -4.32
C LEU A 152 -3.16 3.61 -3.25
N GLU A 153 -2.86 2.43 -2.70
CA GLU A 153 -1.82 2.20 -1.69
C GLU A 153 -1.91 3.12 -0.46
N GLN A 154 -3.10 3.68 -0.21
CA GLN A 154 -3.33 4.71 0.79
C GLN A 154 -2.42 5.94 0.63
N GLU A 155 -1.97 6.22 -0.60
CA GLU A 155 -1.22 7.43 -0.93
C GLU A 155 -2.12 8.66 -0.74
N PRO A 156 -1.59 9.71 -0.07
CA PRO A 156 -2.36 10.92 0.21
C PRO A 156 -2.59 11.75 -1.04
N ILE A 157 -3.76 12.39 -1.09
CA ILE A 157 -4.05 13.41 -2.09
C ILE A 157 -3.69 14.78 -1.54
N LEU A 158 -2.84 15.49 -2.27
CA LEU A 158 -2.34 16.80 -1.88
C LEU A 158 -3.03 17.94 -2.63
N ALA A 159 -3.89 17.70 -3.61
CA ALA A 159 -4.47 18.79 -4.41
C ALA A 159 -5.85 18.44 -5.00
N PRO A 160 -6.65 19.43 -5.44
CA PRO A 160 -6.45 20.87 -5.29
C PRO A 160 -6.44 21.34 -3.82
N GLU A 161 -5.51 22.21 -3.46
CA GLU A 161 -5.41 22.72 -2.08
C GLU A 161 -6.68 23.45 -1.63
N SER A 162 -7.28 24.24 -2.51
CA SER A 162 -8.54 24.95 -2.24
C SER A 162 -9.73 24.02 -1.96
N TRP A 163 -9.66 22.74 -2.32
CA TRP A 163 -10.70 21.73 -2.03
C TRP A 163 -10.44 20.99 -0.73
N LEU A 164 -9.23 21.10 -0.18
CA LEU A 164 -8.73 20.36 0.97
C LEU A 164 -8.47 21.25 2.19
N THR A 165 -8.68 22.56 2.07
CA THR A 165 -8.39 23.54 3.13
C THR A 165 -9.66 24.20 3.64
N THR A 166 -9.77 24.29 4.96
CA THR A 166 -10.78 25.08 5.67
C THR A 166 -10.11 26.07 6.63
N ARG A 167 -10.86 26.98 7.22
CA ARG A 167 -10.35 27.93 8.23
C ARG A 167 -11.04 27.72 9.56
N THR A 168 -10.30 27.87 10.64
CA THR A 168 -10.88 27.84 11.98
C THR A 168 -11.76 29.06 12.24
N ASP A 169 -12.87 28.85 12.94
CA ASP A 169 -13.72 29.93 13.43
C ASP A 169 -13.06 30.67 14.62
N TYR A 170 -13.78 31.63 15.23
CA TYR A 170 -13.28 32.40 16.38
C TYR A 170 -13.08 31.54 17.66
N GLN A 171 -13.64 30.34 17.70
CA GLN A 171 -13.46 29.35 18.77
C GLN A 171 -12.44 28.27 18.38
N GLY A 172 -11.71 28.45 17.27
CA GLY A 172 -10.69 27.52 16.82
C GLY A 172 -11.26 26.27 16.13
N HIS A 173 -12.58 26.16 15.91
CA HIS A 173 -13.17 24.96 15.31
C HIS A 173 -12.95 24.92 13.80
N PHE A 174 -12.62 23.73 13.29
CA PHE A 174 -12.55 23.44 11.87
C PHE A 174 -13.48 22.27 11.52
N ARG A 175 -13.92 22.21 10.26
CA ARG A 175 -14.83 21.18 9.78
C ARG A 175 -14.65 20.89 8.29
N PHE A 176 -14.67 19.61 7.95
CA PHE A 176 -14.75 19.07 6.60
C PHE A 176 -16.03 18.26 6.45
N ASP A 177 -16.84 18.59 5.44
CA ASP A 177 -18.11 17.94 5.11
C ASP A 177 -18.05 17.17 3.78
N ASN A 178 -16.88 17.09 3.16
CA ASN A 178 -16.68 16.57 1.80
C ASN A 178 -15.77 15.32 1.75
N LEU A 179 -15.64 14.57 2.85
CA LEU A 179 -14.82 13.35 2.88
C LEU A 179 -15.70 12.09 2.93
N ALA A 180 -15.26 11.00 2.31
CA ALA A 180 -15.98 9.73 2.34
C ALA A 180 -15.67 8.96 3.63
N ALA A 181 -16.59 8.08 4.06
CA ALA A 181 -16.47 7.37 5.34
C ALA A 181 -15.35 6.30 5.40
N ASP A 182 -14.69 6.01 4.29
CA ASP A 182 -13.52 5.12 4.18
C ASP A 182 -12.18 5.86 4.03
N VAL A 183 -12.24 7.19 4.13
CA VAL A 183 -11.09 8.09 4.16
C VAL A 183 -10.63 8.29 5.59
N ASN A 184 -9.31 8.31 5.78
CA ASN A 184 -8.66 8.93 6.93
C ASN A 184 -7.83 10.13 6.43
N ALA A 185 -7.50 11.04 7.31
CA ALA A 185 -6.69 12.21 6.95
C ALA A 185 -5.69 12.55 8.05
N ASP A 186 -4.50 12.96 7.63
CA ASP A 186 -3.63 13.79 8.47
C ASP A 186 -4.01 15.27 8.27
N PHE A 187 -3.48 16.16 9.10
CA PHE A 187 -3.71 17.60 8.96
C PHE A 187 -2.41 18.37 8.85
N TRP A 188 -2.41 19.39 8.00
CA TRP A 188 -1.45 20.47 8.03
C TRP A 188 -2.12 21.74 8.53
N VAL A 189 -1.48 22.45 9.44
CA VAL A 189 -2.02 23.68 10.05
C VAL A 189 -1.04 24.81 9.88
N GLU A 190 -1.50 25.88 9.24
CA GLU A 190 -0.80 27.15 9.09
C GLU A 190 -1.57 28.24 9.85
N ALA A 191 -0.88 29.03 10.67
CA ALA A 191 -1.48 30.10 11.46
C ALA A 191 -0.60 31.35 11.41
N ARG A 192 -1.24 32.53 11.47
CA ARG A 192 -0.57 33.83 11.26
C ARG A 192 0.60 34.11 12.20
N ASP A 193 0.52 33.63 13.45
CA ASP A 193 1.50 33.90 14.49
C ASP A 193 2.56 32.78 14.64
N TRP A 194 2.54 31.81 13.72
CA TRP A 194 3.49 30.70 13.65
C TRP A 194 4.28 30.76 12.34
N ALA A 195 5.59 30.56 12.43
CA ALA A 195 6.49 30.55 11.28
C ALA A 195 6.42 29.25 10.49
N LEU A 196 6.03 28.14 11.12
CA LEU A 196 6.03 26.81 10.51
C LEU A 196 4.61 26.31 10.20
N VAL A 197 4.53 25.38 9.24
CA VAL A 197 3.31 24.60 8.97
C VAL A 197 3.39 23.27 9.72
N TYR A 198 2.50 23.09 10.71
CA TYR A 198 2.51 21.91 11.57
C TYR A 198 1.76 20.74 10.97
N GLN A 199 2.32 19.55 11.12
CA GLN A 199 1.74 18.29 10.68
C GLN A 199 1.17 17.52 11.87
N TYR A 200 -0.05 17.00 11.73
CA TYR A 200 -0.69 16.16 12.73
C TYR A 200 -1.05 14.83 12.11
N THR A 201 -0.44 13.77 12.64
CA THR A 201 -0.73 12.39 12.26
C THR A 201 -0.90 11.52 13.49
N THR A 202 -1.73 10.49 13.36
CA THR A 202 -1.88 9.46 14.40
C THR A 202 -0.69 8.50 14.45
N HIS A 203 0.07 8.34 13.36
CA HIS A 203 1.24 7.46 13.28
C HIS A 203 2.07 7.75 12.01
N PRO A 204 3.41 7.61 12.00
CA PRO A 204 4.26 7.78 10.81
C PRO A 204 3.94 6.90 9.59
N LEU A 205 3.08 5.90 9.75
CA LEU A 205 2.72 5.03 8.64
C LEU A 205 1.65 5.73 7.82
N THR A 206 1.89 5.87 6.52
CA THR A 206 0.97 6.53 5.59
C THR A 206 -0.46 6.01 5.72
N ALA A 207 -0.63 4.71 5.94
CA ALA A 207 -1.93 4.05 6.14
C ALA A 207 -2.80 4.60 7.29
N CYS A 208 -2.20 5.28 8.27
CA CYS A 208 -2.86 5.82 9.45
C CYS A 208 -3.27 7.28 9.25
N GLY A 209 -4.19 7.74 10.10
CA GLY A 209 -4.71 9.11 10.10
C GLY A 209 -5.95 9.21 10.96
N PHE A 210 -6.48 10.42 11.10
CA PHE A 210 -7.76 10.66 11.77
C PHE A 210 -8.90 10.10 10.92
N GLU A 211 -9.65 9.15 11.47
CA GLU A 211 -10.80 8.52 10.81
C GLU A 211 -11.94 9.53 10.63
N THR A 212 -12.54 9.55 9.44
CA THR A 212 -13.81 10.25 9.16
C THR A 212 -14.93 9.75 10.08
N GLY A 213 -15.80 10.68 10.48
CA GLY A 213 -16.83 10.51 11.51
C GLY A 213 -16.46 11.13 12.87
N ARG A 214 -15.20 11.54 13.06
CA ARG A 214 -14.75 12.22 14.30
C ARG A 214 -15.02 13.72 14.29
N THR A 215 -15.39 14.23 15.46
CA THR A 215 -15.65 15.67 15.71
C THR A 215 -14.89 16.19 16.93
N ASP A 216 -14.13 15.32 17.59
CA ASP A 216 -13.41 15.52 18.85
C ASP A 216 -11.91 15.71 18.63
N ILE A 217 -11.48 16.01 17.39
CA ILE A 217 -10.06 16.15 17.08
C ILE A 217 -9.54 17.42 17.74
N ARG A 218 -8.36 17.31 18.36
CA ARG A 218 -7.71 18.43 19.02
C ARG A 218 -6.29 18.56 18.52
N LEU A 219 -5.98 19.68 17.87
CA LEU A 219 -4.67 19.99 17.30
C LEU A 219 -4.04 21.10 18.12
N VAL A 220 -2.81 20.89 18.60
CA VAL A 220 -2.10 21.85 19.48
C VAL A 220 -0.96 22.47 18.70
N LEU A 221 -1.00 23.78 18.47
CA LEU A 221 0.13 24.52 17.92
C LEU A 221 1.13 24.79 19.04
N PRO A 222 2.39 24.32 18.93
CA PRO A 222 3.38 24.50 19.99
C PRO A 222 3.89 25.94 20.03
N GLN A 223 4.51 26.34 21.13
CA GLN A 223 5.22 27.62 21.17
C GLN A 223 6.46 27.55 20.25
N GLU A 224 6.74 28.63 19.53
CA GLU A 224 7.95 28.78 18.74
C GLU A 224 8.94 29.74 19.41
N VAL A 225 10.23 29.46 19.27
CA VAL A 225 11.31 30.38 19.65
C VAL A 225 12.24 30.64 18.46
N PRO A 226 12.78 31.85 18.29
CA PRO A 226 13.67 32.15 17.18
C PRO A 226 15.00 31.41 17.33
N CYS A 227 15.48 30.82 16.22
CA CYS A 227 16.79 30.17 16.15
C CYS A 227 17.67 30.90 15.13
N GLN A 228 18.95 31.00 15.43
CA GLN A 228 19.94 31.60 14.52
C GLN A 228 21.25 30.83 14.57
N GLY A 229 22.07 31.01 13.54
CA GLY A 229 23.35 30.33 13.43
C GLY A 229 24.24 30.89 12.35
N ARG A 230 25.36 30.20 12.13
CA ARG A 230 26.37 30.54 11.14
C ARG A 230 26.91 29.30 10.43
N VAL A 231 27.05 29.40 9.11
CA VAL A 231 27.76 28.41 8.30
C VAL A 231 29.19 28.89 8.03
N ILE A 232 30.16 28.04 8.32
CA ILE A 232 31.59 28.31 8.13
C ILE A 232 32.27 27.16 7.39
N GLU A 233 33.40 27.45 6.74
CA GLU A 233 34.34 26.42 6.32
C GLU A 233 35.06 25.85 7.54
N ALA A 234 34.98 24.54 7.76
CA ALA A 234 35.53 23.89 8.94
C ALA A 234 37.05 24.09 9.09
N ALA A 235 37.78 24.12 7.98
CA ALA A 235 39.24 24.26 7.98
C ALA A 235 39.72 25.70 8.20
N SER A 236 39.03 26.70 7.63
CA SER A 236 39.49 28.10 7.61
C SER A 236 38.74 29.01 8.60
N GLY A 237 37.58 28.58 9.08
CA GLY A 237 36.67 29.39 9.89
C GLY A 237 35.98 30.52 9.11
N LYS A 238 36.21 30.63 7.80
CA LYS A 238 35.59 31.67 6.96
C LYS A 238 34.10 31.43 6.82
N PRO A 239 33.27 32.49 6.76
CA PRO A 239 31.84 32.35 6.51
C PRO A 239 31.58 31.78 5.11
N VAL A 240 30.56 30.92 5.01
CA VAL A 240 30.07 30.40 3.73
C VAL A 240 28.81 31.17 3.37
N GLU A 241 28.85 31.95 2.29
CA GLU A 241 27.69 32.63 1.72
C GLU A 241 26.91 31.67 0.81
N GLY A 242 25.58 31.76 0.83
CA GLY A 242 24.73 31.04 -0.13
C GLY A 242 24.53 29.55 0.15
N ALA A 243 25.03 29.02 1.28
CA ALA A 243 24.66 27.68 1.72
C ALA A 243 23.16 27.66 2.06
N ARG A 244 22.45 26.61 1.63
CA ARG A 244 21.02 26.42 1.88
C ARG A 244 20.83 25.57 3.13
N ILE A 245 20.01 26.02 4.07
CA ILE A 245 19.76 25.37 5.35
C ILE A 245 18.32 24.89 5.36
N LEU A 246 18.09 23.59 5.49
CA LEU A 246 16.77 23.00 5.67
C LEU A 246 16.60 22.56 7.12
N LEU A 247 15.56 23.08 7.78
CA LEU A 247 15.16 22.69 9.12
C LEU A 247 14.17 21.53 9.05
N HIS A 248 14.42 20.49 9.82
CA HIS A 248 13.55 19.32 9.93
C HIS A 248 13.32 18.95 11.40
N PRO A 249 12.14 18.41 11.74
CA PRO A 249 11.93 17.76 13.03
C PRO A 249 12.76 16.47 13.09
N GLN A 250 13.44 16.20 14.21
CA GLN A 250 14.22 14.96 14.33
C GLN A 250 13.35 13.73 14.63
N ASP A 251 12.36 13.89 15.49
CA ASP A 251 11.69 12.77 16.13
C ASP A 251 10.39 12.42 15.40
N THR A 252 10.49 11.53 14.40
CA THR A 252 9.30 10.92 13.79
C THR A 252 8.56 9.99 14.77
N ASP A 253 9.21 9.51 15.84
CA ASP A 253 8.65 8.51 16.74
C ASP A 253 7.75 9.12 17.82
N SER A 254 8.12 10.26 18.42
CA SER A 254 7.28 10.92 19.44
C SER A 254 6.07 11.66 18.87
N ARG A 255 6.05 11.95 17.56
CA ARG A 255 4.97 12.69 16.85
C ARG A 255 4.71 14.10 17.41
N LEU A 256 5.55 14.56 18.33
CA LEU A 256 5.43 15.88 18.93
C LEU A 256 6.02 16.90 17.97
N ASN A 257 5.28 17.97 17.72
CA ASN A 257 5.73 19.13 16.95
C ASN A 257 6.25 18.79 15.55
N LEU A 258 5.64 17.82 14.85
CA LEU A 258 5.96 17.58 13.44
C LEU A 258 5.60 18.83 12.62
N PHE A 259 6.46 19.23 11.70
CA PHE A 259 6.23 20.36 10.80
C PHE A 259 6.78 20.06 9.39
N LEU A 260 6.25 20.74 8.38
CA LEU A 260 6.81 20.68 7.03
C LEU A 260 8.20 21.33 7.02
N PRO A 261 9.20 20.74 6.33
CA PRO A 261 10.54 21.30 6.32
C PRO A 261 10.57 22.74 5.82
N GLU A 262 11.23 23.61 6.57
CA GLU A 262 11.41 25.03 6.24
C GLU A 262 12.84 25.27 5.78
N SER A 263 13.06 26.28 4.91
CA SER A 263 14.41 26.54 4.40
C SER A 263 14.80 28.01 4.38
N THR A 264 16.07 28.28 4.62
CA THR A 264 16.68 29.61 4.53
C THR A 264 18.06 29.51 3.86
N THR A 265 18.68 30.66 3.59
CA THR A 265 20.00 30.75 2.96
C THR A 265 20.92 31.61 3.82
N SER A 266 22.18 31.18 3.95
CA SER A 266 23.21 31.94 4.66
C SER A 266 23.61 33.22 3.93
N GLY A 267 23.73 34.32 4.67
CA GLY A 267 24.19 35.61 4.16
C GLY A 267 25.71 35.67 3.92
N ARG A 268 26.21 36.84 3.51
CA ARG A 268 27.65 37.11 3.27
C ARG A 268 28.55 36.85 4.48
N ASP A 269 28.01 37.05 5.67
CA ASP A 269 28.70 36.77 6.92
C ASP A 269 28.46 35.33 7.40
N GLY A 270 27.83 34.49 6.60
CA GLY A 270 27.49 33.10 6.90
C GLY A 270 26.28 32.95 7.82
N ARG A 271 25.64 34.03 8.28
CA ARG A 271 24.51 33.95 9.22
C ARG A 271 23.23 33.48 8.57
N PHE A 272 22.43 32.76 9.33
CA PHE A 272 21.07 32.36 8.98
C PHE A 272 20.15 32.45 10.21
N ALA A 273 18.84 32.52 9.98
CA ALA A 273 17.84 32.56 11.04
C ALA A 273 16.54 31.85 10.61
N PHE A 274 15.89 31.22 11.59
CA PHE A 274 14.52 30.74 11.53
C PHE A 274 13.69 31.55 12.56
N PRO A 275 12.64 32.27 12.13
CA PRO A 275 11.87 33.14 13.02
C PRO A 275 11.21 32.41 14.19
N GLY A 276 10.89 31.13 13.99
CA GLY A 276 10.25 30.29 14.99
C GLY A 276 10.57 28.82 14.79
N VAL A 277 10.99 28.15 15.86
CA VAL A 277 11.26 26.72 15.93
C VAL A 277 10.67 26.19 17.24
N PRO A 278 9.93 25.08 17.24
CA PRO A 278 9.37 24.52 18.46
C PRO A 278 10.47 23.93 19.36
N PRO A 279 10.29 23.95 20.69
CA PRO A 279 11.15 23.23 21.60
C PRO A 279 11.22 21.73 21.28
N GLY A 280 12.40 21.16 21.47
CA GLY A 280 12.69 19.76 21.16
C GLY A 280 13.94 19.61 20.28
N ARG A 281 14.24 18.36 19.94
CA ARG A 281 15.39 18.01 19.13
C ARG A 281 15.05 18.16 17.64
N CYS A 282 15.84 18.95 16.93
CA CYS A 282 15.70 19.24 15.51
C CYS A 282 17.01 18.93 14.79
N TYR A 283 16.98 18.88 13.46
CA TYR A 283 18.21 18.87 12.68
C TYR A 283 18.18 19.82 11.50
N LEU A 284 19.37 20.31 11.15
CA LEU A 284 19.63 21.09 9.95
C LEU A 284 20.30 20.20 8.92
N ASN A 285 19.76 20.13 7.71
CA ASN A 285 20.51 19.70 6.54
C ASN A 285 21.08 20.96 5.87
N VAL A 286 22.39 21.15 5.91
CA VAL A 286 23.08 22.28 5.28
C VAL A 286 23.66 21.83 3.96
N LEU A 287 23.08 22.30 2.87
CA LEU A 287 23.54 22.02 1.50
C LEU A 287 24.60 23.06 1.11
N ALA A 288 25.76 22.57 0.69
CA ALA A 288 26.84 23.42 0.24
C ALA A 288 26.44 24.18 -1.04
N PRO A 289 26.96 25.41 -1.27
CA PRO A 289 26.75 26.13 -2.52
C PRO A 289 27.23 25.29 -3.71
N ALA A 290 26.47 25.25 -4.80
CA ALA A 290 26.74 24.35 -5.93
C ALA A 290 28.12 24.52 -6.58
N SER A 291 28.72 25.72 -6.51
CA SER A 291 30.04 26.02 -7.06
C SER A 291 31.21 25.80 -6.08
N SER A 292 30.92 25.33 -4.86
CA SER A 292 31.90 25.16 -3.79
C SER A 292 32.42 23.72 -3.75
N PRO A 293 33.70 23.46 -3.37
CA PRO A 293 34.20 22.11 -3.12
C PRO A 293 33.74 21.53 -1.77
N LEU A 294 32.93 22.28 -1.02
CA LEU A 294 32.37 21.85 0.26
C LEU A 294 31.26 20.81 0.08
N VAL A 295 31.06 19.98 1.11
CA VAL A 295 30.03 18.93 1.11
C VAL A 295 28.89 19.25 2.07
N ASP A 296 27.73 18.70 1.76
CA ASP A 296 26.53 18.82 2.60
C ASP A 296 26.76 18.20 3.98
N LYS A 297 26.09 18.73 5.02
CA LYS A 297 26.23 18.25 6.40
C LYS A 297 24.91 18.27 7.15
N ARG A 298 24.65 17.21 7.93
CA ARG A 298 23.57 17.21 8.92
C ARG A 298 24.10 17.62 10.30
N VAL A 299 23.34 18.46 11.00
CA VAL A 299 23.62 18.84 12.39
C VAL A 299 22.33 18.74 13.20
N ALA A 300 22.32 17.88 14.21
CA ALA A 300 21.26 17.86 15.22
C ALA A 300 21.51 18.94 16.28
N PHE A 301 20.45 19.55 16.78
CA PHE A 301 20.49 20.55 17.85
C PHE A 301 19.22 20.50 18.69
N ASP A 302 19.32 20.91 19.95
CA ASP A 302 18.18 21.00 20.87
C ASP A 302 17.72 22.44 21.01
N VAL A 303 16.42 22.66 20.85
CA VAL A 303 15.79 23.95 21.11
C VAL A 303 15.27 23.94 22.54
N ALA A 304 15.99 24.62 23.43
CA ALA A 304 15.49 24.93 24.77
C ALA A 304 14.43 26.05 24.68
N GLY A 305 13.43 26.06 25.56
CA GLY A 305 12.37 27.09 25.60
C GLY A 305 12.83 28.52 25.96
N GLY A 306 14.14 28.80 25.89
CA GLY A 306 14.77 30.11 26.04
C GLY A 306 15.38 30.59 24.72
N LYS A 307 16.37 31.50 24.77
CA LYS A 307 17.11 31.92 23.57
C LYS A 307 18.18 30.87 23.24
N PRO A 308 18.05 30.09 22.16
CA PRO A 308 19.04 29.07 21.81
C PRO A 308 20.40 29.72 21.48
N GLU A 309 21.48 29.04 21.81
CA GLU A 309 22.84 29.45 21.43
C GLU A 309 22.98 29.50 19.89
N ASP A 310 23.90 30.33 19.39
CA ASP A 310 24.18 30.42 17.95
C ASP A 310 24.65 29.05 17.43
N ILE A 311 23.89 28.48 16.48
CA ILE A 311 24.21 27.18 15.89
C ILE A 311 25.37 27.36 14.90
N ILE A 312 26.52 26.73 15.15
CA ILE A 312 27.68 26.80 14.24
C ILE A 312 27.78 25.52 13.41
N VAL A 313 27.69 25.65 12.09
CA VAL A 313 27.82 24.55 11.14
C VAL A 313 29.10 24.70 10.33
N GLY A 314 30.08 23.81 10.57
CA GLY A 314 31.32 23.74 9.80
C GLY A 314 31.21 22.76 8.63
N LEU A 315 31.21 23.25 7.39
CA LEU A 315 31.26 22.43 6.18
C LEU A 315 32.70 22.04 5.84
N GLU A 316 32.90 20.81 5.38
CA GLU A 316 34.21 20.25 5.06
C GLU A 316 34.39 20.18 3.54
N THR A 317 35.65 20.16 3.08
CA THR A 317 35.98 19.97 1.67
C THR A 317 35.90 18.49 1.33
N GLY A 318 35.13 18.14 0.30
CA GLY A 318 34.96 16.76 -0.17
C GLY A 318 36.01 16.29 -1.18
N GLY A 319 35.82 15.08 -1.69
CA GLY A 319 36.37 14.65 -2.98
C GLY A 319 35.44 15.03 -4.12
N LEU A 320 35.87 14.84 -5.37
CA LEU A 320 35.07 15.12 -6.56
C LEU A 320 34.71 13.80 -7.27
N ILE A 321 33.42 13.50 -7.42
CA ILE A 321 32.97 12.40 -8.27
C ILE A 321 32.85 12.93 -9.70
N GLU A 322 33.41 12.21 -10.66
CA GLU A 322 33.19 12.40 -12.10
C GLU A 322 32.59 11.14 -12.71
N ILE A 323 31.34 11.22 -13.17
CA ILE A 323 30.69 10.16 -13.95
C ILE A 323 30.77 10.48 -15.43
N VAL A 324 31.05 9.46 -16.24
CA VAL A 324 30.91 9.49 -17.69
C VAL A 324 29.92 8.43 -18.12
N ALA A 325 28.81 8.83 -18.73
CA ALA A 325 27.75 7.97 -19.20
C ALA A 325 27.79 7.84 -20.72
N ARG A 326 27.72 6.59 -21.21
CA ARG A 326 27.78 6.28 -22.65
C ARG A 326 26.73 5.25 -23.04
N GLU A 327 26.25 5.37 -24.27
CA GLU A 327 25.40 4.35 -24.87
C GLU A 327 26.24 3.12 -25.18
N GLY A 328 25.74 1.93 -24.83
CA GLY A 328 26.54 0.71 -24.78
C GLY A 328 27.08 0.23 -26.14
N GLN A 329 26.35 0.44 -27.24
CA GLN A 329 26.74 -0.04 -28.57
C GLN A 329 27.55 1.00 -29.36
N SER A 330 27.03 2.22 -29.46
CA SER A 330 27.59 3.34 -30.22
C SER A 330 28.71 4.07 -29.48
N GLY A 331 28.74 4.00 -28.14
CA GLY A 331 29.67 4.76 -27.30
C GLY A 331 29.37 6.25 -27.22
N GLU A 332 28.26 6.71 -27.81
CA GLU A 332 27.81 8.10 -27.77
C GLU A 332 27.55 8.56 -26.33
N PRO A 333 27.80 9.85 -26.01
CA PRO A 333 27.52 10.38 -24.68
C PRO A 333 26.02 10.35 -24.35
N LEU A 334 25.66 9.93 -23.13
CA LEU A 334 24.29 9.93 -22.65
C LEU A 334 23.99 11.20 -21.85
N GLY A 335 23.52 12.25 -22.52
CA GLY A 335 22.98 13.43 -21.86
C GLY A 335 21.57 13.21 -21.32
N GLY A 336 21.22 13.89 -20.22
CA GLY A 336 19.90 13.75 -19.60
C GLY A 336 19.75 12.55 -18.67
N LEU A 337 20.80 11.76 -18.43
CA LEU A 337 20.77 10.62 -17.51
C LEU A 337 20.59 11.11 -16.07
N GLY A 338 19.46 10.76 -15.47
CA GLY A 338 19.18 11.06 -14.06
C GLY A 338 19.98 10.16 -13.14
N LEU A 339 20.72 10.76 -12.21
CA LEU A 339 21.56 10.10 -11.22
C LEU A 339 21.13 10.53 -9.82
N TYR A 340 20.92 9.56 -8.95
CA TYR A 340 20.66 9.78 -7.54
C TYR A 340 21.81 9.18 -6.72
N PHE A 341 22.52 10.02 -5.96
CA PHE A 341 23.64 9.63 -5.09
C PHE A 341 23.25 9.64 -3.62
N TRP A 342 23.82 8.72 -2.84
CA TRP A 342 23.76 8.72 -1.37
C TRP A 342 25.00 8.09 -0.72
N GLU A 343 25.30 8.43 0.53
CA GLU A 343 26.37 7.76 1.30
C GLU A 343 26.00 6.30 1.62
N ALA A 344 26.96 5.38 1.49
CA ALA A 344 26.74 3.98 1.86
C ALA A 344 26.49 3.82 3.37
N VAL A 345 27.16 4.64 4.19
CA VAL A 345 26.96 4.71 5.63
C VAL A 345 25.99 5.86 5.93
N GLN A 346 24.82 5.52 6.48
CA GLN A 346 23.84 6.50 6.94
C GLN A 346 23.91 6.59 8.46
N ASP A 347 24.51 7.66 8.97
CA ASP A 347 24.56 7.98 10.40
C ASP A 347 23.87 9.34 10.67
N GLU A 348 23.96 9.83 11.92
CA GLU A 348 23.34 11.11 12.32
C GLU A 348 23.94 12.34 11.60
N ARG A 349 25.10 12.22 10.94
CA ARG A 349 25.79 13.29 10.23
C ARG A 349 25.56 13.24 8.70
N SER A 350 25.12 12.09 8.20
CA SER A 350 24.85 11.86 6.78
C SER A 350 23.73 12.76 6.24
N SER A 351 24.07 13.57 5.23
CA SER A 351 23.11 14.42 4.49
C SER A 351 23.37 14.43 2.99
N PHE A 352 24.32 13.63 2.50
CA PHE A 352 24.66 13.62 1.09
C PHE A 352 23.62 12.81 0.31
N TYR A 353 22.67 13.54 -0.27
CA TYR A 353 21.70 13.02 -1.23
C TYR A 353 21.63 14.00 -2.39
N LYS A 354 22.04 13.56 -3.57
CA LYS A 354 22.14 14.43 -4.76
C LYS A 354 21.41 13.81 -5.95
N ASP A 355 20.38 14.52 -6.41
CA ASP A 355 19.79 14.32 -7.72
C ASP A 355 20.52 15.20 -8.72
N VAL A 356 21.15 14.59 -9.71
CA VAL A 356 21.89 15.29 -10.76
C VAL A 356 21.58 14.65 -12.11
N VAL A 357 21.79 15.42 -13.18
CA VAL A 357 21.56 14.97 -14.55
C VAL A 357 22.86 15.15 -15.32
N THR A 358 23.22 14.20 -16.18
CA THR A 358 24.38 14.35 -17.05
C THR A 358 24.17 15.46 -18.07
N ASP A 359 25.25 16.19 -18.36
CA ASP A 359 25.29 17.19 -19.42
C ASP A 359 25.21 16.56 -20.83
N GLU A 360 25.17 17.38 -21.87
CA GLU A 360 25.13 16.92 -23.28
C GLU A 360 26.34 16.03 -23.68
N ASN A 361 27.45 16.08 -22.92
CA ASN A 361 28.63 15.24 -23.11
C ASN A 361 28.57 13.95 -22.26
N GLY A 362 27.43 13.67 -21.63
CA GLY A 362 27.23 12.52 -20.77
C GLY A 362 28.01 12.59 -19.47
N ARG A 363 28.37 13.78 -18.98
CA ARG A 363 29.20 13.94 -17.78
C ARG A 363 28.43 14.58 -16.63
N VAL A 364 28.80 14.18 -15.42
CA VAL A 364 28.47 14.95 -14.22
C VAL A 364 29.67 15.01 -13.29
N ARG A 365 29.84 16.16 -12.65
CA ARG A 365 30.85 16.40 -11.62
C ARG A 365 30.17 16.96 -10.38
N LEU A 366 30.41 16.34 -9.23
CA LEU A 366 29.88 16.84 -7.97
C LEU A 366 30.87 16.61 -6.81
N PRO A 367 30.99 17.56 -5.88
CA PRO A 367 31.64 17.34 -4.60
C PRO A 367 30.88 16.27 -3.80
N ALA A 368 31.61 15.37 -3.16
CA ALA A 368 31.07 14.28 -2.37
C ALA A 368 31.89 14.05 -1.09
N PRO A 369 31.27 13.62 0.00
CA PRO A 369 31.95 13.30 1.25
C PRO A 369 32.94 12.15 1.04
N ALA A 370 34.00 12.11 1.84
CA ALA A 370 34.95 11.02 1.79
C ALA A 370 34.31 9.73 2.32
N GLY A 371 34.55 8.60 1.66
CA GLY A 371 33.91 7.32 1.95
C GLY A 371 33.23 6.72 0.73
N GLU A 372 32.54 5.59 0.92
CA GLU A 372 31.81 4.95 -0.17
C GLU A 372 30.48 5.69 -0.42
N CYS A 373 30.31 6.19 -1.64
CA CYS A 373 29.08 6.78 -2.14
C CYS A 373 28.41 5.81 -3.12
N LEU A 374 27.14 5.53 -2.92
CA LEU A 374 26.31 4.73 -3.81
C LEU A 374 25.56 5.63 -4.79
N PHE A 375 25.21 5.10 -5.95
CA PHE A 375 24.33 5.79 -6.88
C PHE A 375 23.41 4.86 -7.64
N SER A 376 22.28 5.40 -8.10
CA SER A 376 21.40 4.78 -9.07
C SER A 376 21.19 5.70 -10.25
N ALA A 377 21.28 5.15 -11.47
CA ALA A 377 21.07 5.87 -12.71
C ALA A 377 19.81 5.36 -13.41
N ARG A 378 19.03 6.27 -14.00
CA ARG A 378 17.86 5.95 -14.81
C ARG A 378 17.70 6.94 -15.95
N LEU A 379 17.47 6.42 -17.14
CA LEU A 379 17.09 7.18 -18.33
C LEU A 379 15.97 6.42 -19.04
N GLU A 380 14.92 7.14 -19.43
CA GLU A 380 13.78 6.53 -20.13
C GLU A 380 14.17 6.07 -21.54
N GLY A 381 13.76 4.87 -21.94
CA GLY A 381 14.13 4.27 -23.22
C GLY A 381 15.50 3.60 -23.23
N TYR A 382 16.09 3.37 -22.06
CA TYR A 382 17.38 2.69 -21.89
C TYR A 382 17.30 1.60 -20.80
N GLY A 383 17.96 0.47 -21.06
CA GLY A 383 18.05 -0.69 -20.21
C GLY A 383 19.45 -0.87 -19.58
N PRO A 384 19.54 -1.52 -18.39
CA PRO A 384 18.44 -1.96 -17.54
C PRO A 384 17.65 -0.79 -16.94
N SER A 385 16.41 -1.05 -16.51
CA SER A 385 15.45 -0.04 -16.00
C SER A 385 15.99 0.82 -14.84
N SER A 386 17.02 0.33 -14.14
CA SER A 386 17.93 1.14 -13.32
C SER A 386 19.32 0.50 -13.26
N HIS A 387 20.36 1.33 -13.29
CA HIS A 387 21.75 0.90 -13.04
C HIS A 387 22.16 1.32 -11.63
N ARG A 388 22.77 0.43 -10.83
CA ARG A 388 23.30 0.76 -9.50
C ARG A 388 24.81 0.59 -9.49
N GLY A 389 25.51 1.52 -8.85
CA GLY A 389 26.96 1.47 -8.68
C GLY A 389 27.42 2.11 -7.36
N SER A 390 28.72 2.01 -7.10
CA SER A 390 29.37 2.70 -5.98
C SER A 390 30.68 3.36 -6.42
N VAL A 391 31.11 4.36 -5.66
CA VAL A 391 32.34 5.12 -5.86
C VAL A 391 32.98 5.35 -4.49
N LEU A 392 34.24 4.94 -4.33
CA LEU A 392 35.02 5.26 -3.13
C LEU A 392 35.65 6.65 -3.30
N VAL A 393 35.20 7.60 -2.50
CA VAL A 393 35.63 9.00 -2.57
C VAL A 393 36.72 9.26 -1.54
N THR A 394 37.81 9.86 -2.00
CA THR A 394 38.89 10.37 -1.13
C THR A 394 38.87 11.89 -1.12
N ALA A 395 38.94 12.51 0.05
CA ALA A 395 38.92 13.97 0.19
C ALA A 395 40.00 14.64 -0.70
N GLY A 396 39.62 15.69 -1.42
CA GLY A 396 40.50 16.44 -2.33
C GLY A 396 40.92 15.72 -3.61
N GLN A 397 40.53 14.46 -3.83
CA GLN A 397 40.83 13.70 -5.04
C GLN A 397 39.62 13.63 -5.98
N VAL A 398 39.88 13.39 -7.26
CA VAL A 398 38.84 13.12 -8.26
C VAL A 398 38.70 11.61 -8.45
N THR A 399 37.53 11.05 -8.16
CA THR A 399 37.22 9.65 -8.46
C THR A 399 36.34 9.58 -9.71
N ARG A 400 36.71 8.71 -10.65
CA ARG A 400 36.02 8.52 -11.92
C ARG A 400 35.27 7.20 -11.97
N SER A 401 34.07 7.20 -12.56
CA SER A 401 33.32 5.99 -12.89
C SER A 401 32.63 6.14 -14.24
N GLU A 402 32.48 5.02 -14.96
CA GLU A 402 31.82 4.97 -16.27
C GLU A 402 30.53 4.16 -16.17
N ILE A 403 29.45 4.69 -16.74
CA ILE A 403 28.16 4.01 -16.85
C ILE A 403 27.91 3.73 -18.32
N ARG A 404 27.50 2.48 -18.61
CA ARG A 404 27.01 2.10 -19.94
C ARG A 404 25.58 1.63 -19.83
N MET A 405 24.72 2.17 -20.68
CA MET A 405 23.32 1.75 -20.81
C MET A 405 23.00 1.49 -22.28
N ASP A 406 22.24 0.44 -22.54
CA ASP A 406 21.82 0.07 -23.89
C ASP A 406 20.44 0.69 -24.17
N ARG A 407 20.18 1.09 -25.41
CA ARG A 407 18.82 1.53 -25.79
C ARG A 407 17.83 0.37 -25.71
N ASP A 408 16.63 0.67 -25.23
CA ASP A 408 15.51 -0.27 -25.24
C ASP A 408 15.17 -0.68 -26.68
N SER A 409 14.76 -1.94 -26.84
CA SER A 409 14.36 -2.46 -28.15
C SER A 409 12.99 -1.89 -28.52
N CYS A 410 12.84 -1.46 -29.78
CA CYS A 410 11.57 -0.96 -30.29
C CYS A 410 10.86 -2.04 -31.12
N LEU A 411 9.60 -2.30 -30.79
CA LEU A 411 8.70 -3.14 -31.57
C LEU A 411 7.71 -2.26 -32.32
N THR A 412 7.66 -2.41 -33.65
CA THR A 412 6.59 -1.86 -34.48
C THR A 412 5.64 -2.98 -34.91
N ALA A 413 4.35 -2.85 -34.65
CA ALA A 413 3.39 -3.89 -35.02
C ALA A 413 2.17 -3.33 -35.74
N ILE A 414 1.53 -4.18 -36.55
CA ILE A 414 0.25 -3.90 -37.20
C ILE A 414 -0.81 -4.89 -36.73
N VAL A 415 -1.99 -4.38 -36.39
CA VAL A 415 -3.14 -5.11 -35.90
C VAL A 415 -4.22 -5.12 -36.97
N LEU A 416 -4.61 -6.32 -37.38
CA LEU A 416 -5.61 -6.56 -38.41
C LEU A 416 -6.74 -7.43 -37.86
N ASP A 417 -7.89 -7.43 -38.53
CA ASP A 417 -8.93 -8.44 -38.32
C ASP A 417 -8.69 -9.68 -39.20
N VAL A 418 -9.62 -10.65 -39.09
CA VAL A 418 -9.57 -11.91 -39.85
C VAL A 418 -9.68 -11.73 -41.36
N ASP A 419 -10.24 -10.62 -41.83
CA ASP A 419 -10.37 -10.27 -43.25
C ASP A 419 -9.15 -9.48 -43.76
N GLY A 420 -8.17 -9.23 -42.87
CA GLY A 420 -6.94 -8.51 -43.17
C GLY A 420 -7.08 -6.99 -43.15
N GLN A 421 -8.20 -6.45 -42.66
CA GLN A 421 -8.40 -5.00 -42.56
C GLN A 421 -7.76 -4.44 -41.27
N PRO A 422 -7.17 -3.23 -41.32
CA PRO A 422 -6.62 -2.58 -40.13
C PRO A 422 -7.66 -2.35 -39.03
N VAL A 423 -7.27 -2.58 -37.78
CA VAL A 423 -8.09 -2.27 -36.61
C VAL A 423 -7.55 -1.01 -35.93
N CYS A 424 -8.23 0.12 -36.12
CA CYS A 424 -7.95 1.38 -35.44
C CYS A 424 -8.51 1.38 -34.01
N GLY A 425 -7.79 1.97 -33.05
CA GLY A 425 -8.25 2.12 -31.67
C GLY A 425 -8.25 0.83 -30.86
N ALA A 426 -7.52 -0.21 -31.27
CA ALA A 426 -7.33 -1.40 -30.47
C ALA A 426 -6.35 -1.10 -29.32
N ALA A 427 -6.74 -1.44 -28.10
CA ALA A 427 -5.93 -1.26 -26.90
C ALA A 427 -4.93 -2.41 -26.73
N VAL A 428 -3.67 -2.06 -26.47
CA VAL A 428 -2.54 -2.98 -26.39
C VAL A 428 -1.95 -2.97 -24.98
N ASN A 429 -1.88 -4.15 -24.35
CA ASN A 429 -1.36 -4.34 -22.99
C ASN A 429 -0.35 -5.50 -22.95
N PRO A 430 0.79 -5.42 -22.23
CA PRO A 430 1.32 -4.21 -21.60
C PRO A 430 1.70 -3.15 -22.65
N GLY A 431 1.74 -1.88 -22.26
CA GLY A 431 2.11 -0.76 -23.14
C GLY A 431 1.13 0.41 -23.11
N SER A 432 -0.14 0.16 -22.81
CA SER A 432 -1.19 1.19 -22.71
C SER A 432 -1.27 2.11 -23.93
N VAL A 433 -1.06 1.55 -25.13
CA VAL A 433 -1.15 2.26 -26.41
C VAL A 433 -2.41 1.84 -27.17
N LEU A 434 -2.90 2.75 -28.02
CA LEU A 434 -3.96 2.49 -28.99
C LEU A 434 -3.35 2.40 -30.38
N THR A 435 -3.91 1.53 -31.22
CA THR A 435 -3.53 1.49 -32.64
C THR A 435 -4.04 2.71 -33.42
N ASP A 436 -3.24 3.16 -34.38
CA ASP A 436 -3.60 4.26 -35.27
C ASP A 436 -4.63 3.83 -36.34
N THR A 437 -5.00 4.76 -37.24
CA THR A 437 -5.95 4.50 -38.33
C THR A 437 -5.50 3.41 -39.32
N ALA A 438 -4.20 3.12 -39.40
CA ALA A 438 -3.62 2.05 -40.20
C ALA A 438 -3.41 0.76 -39.38
N GLY A 439 -3.93 0.71 -38.15
CA GLY A 439 -3.81 -0.42 -37.24
C GLY A 439 -2.40 -0.57 -36.64
N ARG A 440 -1.53 0.43 -36.76
CA ARG A 440 -0.14 0.36 -36.33
C ARG A 440 0.01 0.84 -34.90
N PHE A 441 0.98 0.27 -34.20
CA PHE A 441 1.46 0.80 -32.93
C PHE A 441 2.97 0.56 -32.78
N GLU A 442 3.58 1.38 -31.93
CA GLU A 442 4.99 1.30 -31.58
C GLU A 442 5.10 1.27 -30.05
N VAL A 443 5.87 0.32 -29.51
CA VAL A 443 6.17 0.24 -28.08
C VAL A 443 7.66 -0.03 -27.89
N ARG A 444 8.25 0.67 -26.91
CA ARG A 444 9.62 0.41 -26.44
C ARG A 444 9.57 -0.63 -25.33
N LEU A 445 10.45 -1.62 -25.43
CA LEU A 445 10.51 -2.77 -24.54
C LEU A 445 11.77 -2.71 -23.72
N ALA A 446 11.60 -2.67 -22.40
CA ALA A 446 12.73 -2.86 -21.51
C ALA A 446 13.27 -4.27 -21.69
N LEU A 447 14.59 -4.43 -21.57
CA LEU A 447 15.23 -5.75 -21.64
C LEU A 447 14.70 -6.72 -20.55
N ASP A 448 14.05 -6.19 -19.50
CA ASP A 448 13.44 -6.96 -18.42
C ASP A 448 12.00 -7.45 -18.76
N ASP A 449 11.36 -6.93 -19.82
CA ASP A 449 9.97 -7.25 -20.22
C ASP A 449 9.86 -8.51 -21.11
N PHE A 450 10.98 -9.16 -21.41
CA PHE A 450 11.07 -10.28 -22.33
C PHE A 450 10.37 -11.56 -21.81
N GLY A 451 9.47 -12.12 -22.65
CA GLY A 451 8.68 -13.32 -22.32
C GLY A 451 7.24 -13.05 -21.83
N ALA A 452 6.78 -11.80 -21.84
CA ALA A 452 5.40 -11.45 -21.48
C ALA A 452 4.41 -11.71 -22.63
N LYS A 453 3.20 -12.20 -22.30
CA LYS A 453 2.07 -12.22 -23.25
C LYS A 453 1.46 -10.84 -23.40
N TRP A 454 1.05 -10.52 -24.61
CA TRP A 454 0.38 -9.26 -24.95
C TRP A 454 -1.09 -9.50 -25.20
N ILE A 455 -1.94 -8.61 -24.71
CA ILE A 455 -3.38 -8.61 -24.81
C ILE A 455 -3.78 -7.43 -25.68
N ILE A 456 -4.36 -7.72 -26.84
CA ILE A 456 -4.83 -6.70 -27.78
C ILE A 456 -6.34 -6.84 -27.90
N ARG A 457 -7.07 -5.74 -27.65
CA ARG A 457 -8.54 -5.75 -27.58
C ARG A 457 -9.14 -4.57 -28.32
N HIS A 458 -10.24 -4.83 -29.02
CA HIS A 458 -11.06 -3.82 -29.64
C HIS A 458 -12.53 -4.03 -29.23
N GLY A 459 -12.93 -3.33 -28.15
CA GLY A 459 -14.23 -3.52 -27.50
C GLY A 459 -15.43 -3.27 -28.43
N LEU A 460 -15.39 -2.23 -29.26
CA LEU A 460 -16.51 -1.84 -30.14
C LEU A 460 -16.85 -2.89 -31.21
N ARG A 461 -15.84 -3.61 -31.72
CA ARG A 461 -16.04 -4.72 -32.68
C ARG A 461 -16.01 -6.08 -32.00
N ASN A 462 -15.86 -6.11 -30.67
CA ASN A 462 -15.72 -7.32 -29.86
C ASN A 462 -14.64 -8.28 -30.40
N LEU A 463 -13.46 -7.73 -30.73
CA LEU A 463 -12.31 -8.49 -31.25
C LEU A 463 -11.18 -8.50 -30.23
N ALA A 464 -10.46 -9.61 -30.11
CA ALA A 464 -9.27 -9.68 -29.26
C ALA A 464 -8.27 -10.74 -29.72
N ALA A 465 -7.03 -10.60 -29.24
CA ALA A 465 -6.00 -11.62 -29.35
C ALA A 465 -5.08 -11.56 -28.12
N VAL A 466 -4.50 -12.72 -27.80
CA VAL A 466 -3.33 -12.81 -26.92
C VAL A 466 -2.17 -13.30 -27.78
N ALA A 467 -1.04 -12.60 -27.73
CA ALA A 467 0.13 -12.90 -28.55
C ALA A 467 1.39 -13.04 -27.69
N ASP A 468 2.26 -13.98 -28.08
CA ASP A 468 3.63 -14.08 -27.56
C ASP A 468 4.53 -13.19 -28.43
N ILE A 469 5.31 -12.32 -27.79
CA ILE A 469 6.23 -11.42 -28.48
C ILE A 469 7.64 -11.75 -28.00
N GLU A 470 8.44 -12.32 -28.91
CA GLU A 470 9.83 -12.69 -28.63
C GLU A 470 10.78 -11.47 -28.63
N PRO A 471 11.89 -11.54 -27.89
CA PRO A 471 12.79 -10.41 -27.64
C PRO A 471 13.43 -9.77 -28.88
N ASP A 472 13.60 -10.54 -29.94
CA ASP A 472 14.27 -10.14 -31.18
C ASP A 472 13.29 -9.66 -32.27
N HIS A 473 11.98 -9.73 -32.02
CA HIS A 473 10.98 -9.20 -32.94
C HIS A 473 11.04 -7.68 -33.00
N LYS A 474 11.69 -7.14 -34.04
CA LYS A 474 11.61 -5.71 -34.40
C LYS A 474 10.26 -5.32 -34.99
N SER A 475 9.55 -6.29 -35.57
CA SER A 475 8.22 -6.07 -36.11
C SER A 475 7.30 -7.28 -35.96
N ALA A 476 6.01 -7.05 -35.75
CA ALA A 476 5.00 -8.11 -35.66
C ALA A 476 3.72 -7.78 -36.45
N ARG A 477 3.04 -8.83 -36.92
CA ARG A 477 1.69 -8.73 -37.50
C ARG A 477 0.73 -9.55 -36.65
N LEU A 478 -0.27 -8.89 -36.09
CA LEU A 478 -1.20 -9.47 -35.13
C LEU A 478 -2.61 -9.48 -35.73
N THR A 479 -3.33 -10.59 -35.57
CA THR A 479 -4.71 -10.74 -36.06
C THR A 479 -5.67 -10.88 -34.88
N LEU A 480 -6.63 -9.95 -34.77
CA LEU A 480 -7.72 -10.06 -33.80
C LEU A 480 -8.82 -10.96 -34.34
N LYS A 481 -9.32 -11.83 -33.47
CA LYS A 481 -10.42 -12.76 -33.76
C LYS A 481 -11.67 -12.34 -32.98
N PRO A 482 -12.87 -12.79 -33.39
CA PRO A 482 -14.06 -12.65 -32.58
C PRO A 482 -13.82 -13.14 -31.15
N ALA A 483 -14.17 -12.31 -30.18
CA ALA A 483 -13.94 -12.56 -28.77
C ALA A 483 -15.26 -12.77 -28.03
N LEU A 484 -15.19 -13.23 -26.78
CA LEU A 484 -16.34 -13.38 -25.91
C LEU A 484 -16.78 -12.02 -25.36
N THR A 485 -18.07 -11.92 -25.08
CA THR A 485 -18.64 -10.89 -24.22
C THR A 485 -19.01 -11.53 -22.89
N VAL A 486 -18.34 -11.14 -21.80
CA VAL A 486 -18.48 -11.76 -20.48
C VAL A 486 -19.32 -10.88 -19.58
N GLY A 487 -20.49 -11.36 -19.20
CA GLY A 487 -21.39 -10.71 -18.25
C GLY A 487 -21.34 -11.37 -16.88
N GLY A 488 -21.77 -10.63 -15.86
CA GLY A 488 -21.95 -11.17 -14.52
C GLY A 488 -22.71 -10.21 -13.61
N ARG A 489 -22.83 -10.60 -12.34
CA ARG A 489 -23.49 -9.79 -11.31
C ARG A 489 -22.68 -9.75 -10.04
N ILE A 490 -22.59 -8.58 -9.42
CA ILE A 490 -22.03 -8.37 -8.08
C ILE A 490 -23.19 -8.14 -7.12
N THR A 491 -23.23 -8.93 -6.06
CA THR A 491 -24.37 -8.94 -5.14
C THR A 491 -23.94 -8.95 -3.68
N THR A 492 -24.84 -8.55 -2.80
CA THR A 492 -24.78 -8.81 -1.36
C THR A 492 -25.18 -10.27 -1.06
N PRO A 493 -24.98 -10.78 0.17
CA PRO A 493 -25.38 -12.15 0.53
C PRO A 493 -26.89 -12.44 0.39
N ASP A 494 -27.73 -11.41 0.50
CA ASP A 494 -29.19 -11.46 0.28
C ASP A 494 -29.58 -11.32 -1.21
N GLY A 495 -28.60 -11.23 -2.12
CA GLY A 495 -28.83 -11.23 -3.58
C GLY A 495 -29.19 -9.87 -4.18
N VAL A 496 -29.09 -8.79 -3.40
CA VAL A 496 -29.27 -7.41 -3.88
C VAL A 496 -28.05 -6.99 -4.70
N GLY A 497 -28.28 -6.31 -5.82
CA GLY A 497 -27.21 -5.82 -6.69
C GLY A 497 -26.38 -4.72 -6.02
N ILE A 498 -25.06 -4.75 -6.17
CA ILE A 498 -24.17 -3.69 -5.69
C ILE A 498 -23.82 -2.79 -6.87
N ALA A 499 -24.34 -1.56 -6.85
CA ALA A 499 -24.06 -0.54 -7.86
C ALA A 499 -22.63 0.03 -7.74
N ALA A 500 -22.09 0.52 -8.86
CA ALA A 500 -20.79 1.17 -8.94
C ALA A 500 -19.61 0.35 -8.36
N ALA A 501 -19.78 -0.98 -8.28
CA ALA A 501 -18.70 -1.89 -7.91
C ALA A 501 -17.69 -1.95 -9.06
N ARG A 502 -16.42 -1.81 -8.73
CA ARG A 502 -15.31 -1.87 -9.67
C ARG A 502 -14.90 -3.31 -9.91
N VAL A 503 -14.98 -3.73 -11.16
CA VAL A 503 -14.67 -5.08 -11.62
C VAL A 503 -13.44 -5.02 -12.52
N ALA A 504 -12.38 -5.72 -12.11
CA ALA A 504 -11.15 -5.89 -12.89
C ALA A 504 -10.99 -7.35 -13.30
N LEU A 505 -10.64 -7.58 -14.56
CA LEU A 505 -10.25 -8.89 -15.07
C LEU A 505 -8.73 -8.93 -15.22
N HIS A 506 -8.13 -10.05 -14.86
CA HIS A 506 -6.70 -10.30 -14.96
C HIS A 506 -6.45 -11.60 -15.72
N LEU A 507 -5.37 -11.63 -16.47
CA LEU A 507 -4.90 -12.81 -17.21
C LEU A 507 -3.57 -13.28 -16.63
N GLY A 508 -3.61 -14.49 -16.07
CA GLY A 508 -2.46 -15.22 -15.56
C GLY A 508 -1.82 -16.04 -16.67
N THR A 509 -0.49 -15.98 -16.74
CA THR A 509 0.36 -16.76 -17.64
C THR A 509 1.47 -17.44 -16.83
N SER A 510 2.39 -18.16 -17.47
CA SER A 510 3.54 -18.81 -16.80
C SER A 510 4.40 -17.82 -16.01
N GLY A 511 4.05 -17.57 -14.75
CA GLY A 511 4.80 -16.72 -13.80
C GLY A 511 4.33 -15.27 -13.68
N MET A 512 3.39 -14.80 -14.50
CA MET A 512 2.91 -13.40 -14.49
C MET A 512 1.39 -13.29 -14.37
N LEU A 513 0.92 -12.16 -13.82
CA LEU A 513 -0.49 -11.80 -13.77
C LEU A 513 -0.66 -10.38 -14.31
N LEU A 514 -1.28 -10.28 -15.48
CA LEU A 514 -1.45 -9.02 -16.22
C LEU A 514 -2.88 -8.50 -16.05
N SER A 515 -3.04 -7.17 -16.02
CA SER A 515 -4.38 -6.59 -16.16
C SER A 515 -4.91 -6.92 -17.55
N TYR A 516 -6.14 -7.42 -17.65
CA TYR A 516 -6.75 -7.74 -18.92
C TYR A 516 -7.17 -6.48 -19.70
N GLY A 517 -7.42 -5.40 -18.98
CA GLY A 517 -7.92 -4.13 -19.51
C GLY A 517 -8.23 -3.15 -18.40
N HIS A 518 -9.13 -2.21 -18.70
CA HIS A 518 -9.65 -1.26 -17.72
C HIS A 518 -10.66 -1.91 -16.77
N GLU A 519 -10.91 -1.24 -15.65
CA GLU A 519 -12.00 -1.62 -14.72
C GLU A 519 -13.36 -1.23 -15.30
N PHE A 520 -14.38 -2.00 -14.95
CA PHE A 520 -15.76 -1.71 -15.28
C PHE A 520 -16.54 -1.41 -14.01
N LEU A 521 -17.54 -0.53 -14.10
CA LEU A 521 -18.50 -0.33 -13.04
C LEU A 521 -19.73 -1.19 -13.27
N THR A 522 -20.28 -1.72 -12.19
CA THR A 522 -21.62 -2.30 -12.23
C THR A 522 -22.70 -1.24 -12.34
N ASP A 523 -23.79 -1.58 -13.03
CA ASP A 523 -25.02 -0.79 -13.05
C ASP A 523 -25.78 -0.84 -11.70
N ALA A 524 -26.93 -0.16 -11.63
CA ALA A 524 -27.78 -0.11 -10.44
C ALA A 524 -28.26 -1.49 -9.95
N ASP A 525 -28.34 -2.49 -10.83
CA ASP A 525 -28.72 -3.87 -10.50
C ASP A 525 -27.51 -4.76 -10.16
N GLY A 526 -26.31 -4.19 -10.14
CA GLY A 526 -25.06 -4.89 -9.89
C GLY A 526 -24.52 -5.65 -11.10
N ARG A 527 -25.03 -5.41 -12.32
CA ARG A 527 -24.61 -6.13 -13.53
C ARG A 527 -23.44 -5.44 -14.19
N TYR A 528 -22.58 -6.22 -14.84
CA TYR A 528 -21.48 -5.72 -15.66
C TYR A 528 -21.36 -6.56 -16.94
N GLU A 529 -20.78 -5.97 -17.98
CA GLU A 529 -20.48 -6.62 -19.26
C GLU A 529 -19.08 -6.22 -19.73
N LEU A 530 -18.22 -7.21 -19.99
CA LEU A 530 -16.86 -7.06 -20.51
C LEU A 530 -16.80 -7.59 -21.96
N PRO A 531 -16.69 -6.72 -22.97
CA PRO A 531 -16.43 -7.16 -24.33
C PRO A 531 -14.94 -7.49 -24.53
N ALA A 532 -14.64 -8.12 -25.66
CA ALA A 532 -13.30 -8.40 -26.15
C ALA A 532 -12.48 -9.31 -25.20
N VAL A 533 -13.11 -10.35 -24.65
CA VAL A 533 -12.45 -11.36 -23.82
C VAL A 533 -12.12 -12.60 -24.64
N VAL A 534 -10.83 -12.93 -24.75
CA VAL A 534 -10.34 -14.12 -25.45
C VAL A 534 -10.81 -15.38 -24.71
N PRO A 535 -11.35 -16.39 -25.40
CA PRO A 535 -11.69 -17.67 -24.78
C PRO A 535 -10.52 -18.29 -24.01
N GLU A 536 -10.82 -19.07 -22.96
CA GLU A 536 -9.80 -19.82 -22.23
C GLU A 536 -9.01 -20.75 -23.17
N GLN A 537 -7.68 -20.72 -23.06
CA GLN A 537 -6.74 -21.48 -23.88
C GLN A 537 -5.60 -22.01 -22.99
N PRO A 538 -4.88 -23.07 -23.42
CA PRO A 538 -3.74 -23.59 -22.67
C PRO A 538 -2.72 -22.49 -22.32
N GLY A 539 -2.34 -22.40 -21.04
CA GLY A 539 -1.38 -21.40 -20.54
C GLY A 539 -1.98 -20.03 -20.21
N ILE A 540 -3.31 -19.89 -20.27
CA ILE A 540 -4.05 -18.69 -19.84
C ILE A 540 -5.00 -19.07 -18.69
N GLU A 541 -4.96 -18.32 -17.60
CA GLU A 541 -5.91 -18.41 -16.47
C GLU A 541 -6.56 -17.04 -16.24
N TYR A 542 -7.88 -17.01 -16.02
CA TYR A 542 -8.56 -15.78 -15.66
C TYR A 542 -8.71 -15.61 -14.16
N ARG A 543 -8.50 -14.37 -13.69
CA ARG A 543 -8.79 -13.97 -12.31
C ARG A 543 -9.60 -12.68 -12.30
N ILE A 544 -10.59 -12.61 -11.42
CA ILE A 544 -11.44 -11.43 -11.22
C ILE A 544 -11.14 -10.78 -9.87
N SER A 545 -11.06 -9.46 -9.87
CA SER A 545 -10.99 -8.65 -8.65
C SER A 545 -12.17 -7.70 -8.62
N VAL A 546 -12.83 -7.58 -7.47
CA VAL A 546 -14.01 -6.74 -7.28
C VAL A 546 -13.84 -5.91 -6.01
N ASN A 547 -14.07 -4.60 -6.13
CA ASN A 547 -14.00 -3.65 -5.03
C ASN A 547 -15.21 -2.73 -5.04
N ALA A 548 -15.80 -2.49 -3.88
CA ALA A 548 -16.87 -1.51 -3.69
C ALA A 548 -16.70 -0.86 -2.32
N ALA A 549 -16.88 0.46 -2.25
CA ALA A 549 -16.78 1.19 -0.98
C ALA A 549 -17.83 0.67 0.01
N GLY A 550 -17.43 0.40 1.26
CA GLY A 550 -18.33 -0.14 2.28
C GLY A 550 -18.57 -1.64 2.22
N TYR A 551 -17.86 -2.38 1.37
CA TYR A 551 -17.91 -3.84 1.29
C TYR A 551 -16.53 -4.47 1.48
N GLY A 552 -16.51 -5.78 1.73
CA GLY A 552 -15.32 -6.61 1.66
C GLY A 552 -14.79 -6.70 0.25
N THR A 553 -13.51 -7.06 0.13
CA THR A 553 -12.84 -7.15 -1.17
C THR A 553 -12.90 -8.58 -1.71
N ARG A 554 -12.89 -8.73 -3.04
CA ARG A 554 -12.54 -10.01 -3.70
C ARG A 554 -11.36 -9.73 -4.59
N GLN A 555 -10.25 -10.42 -4.36
CA GLN A 555 -8.99 -10.13 -5.05
C GLN A 555 -8.51 -11.39 -5.72
N PHE A 556 -8.22 -11.29 -7.02
CA PHE A 556 -7.61 -12.35 -7.83
C PHE A 556 -8.33 -13.71 -7.72
N ARG A 557 -9.66 -13.72 -7.63
CA ARG A 557 -10.43 -14.97 -7.60
C ARG A 557 -10.32 -15.64 -8.97
N ARG A 558 -9.83 -16.87 -9.01
CA ARG A 558 -9.80 -17.67 -10.23
C ARG A 558 -11.22 -17.90 -10.75
N ILE A 559 -11.42 -17.69 -12.04
CA ILE A 559 -12.67 -17.93 -12.77
C ILE A 559 -12.37 -18.65 -14.08
N SER A 560 -13.36 -19.39 -14.58
CA SER A 560 -13.31 -20.03 -15.89
C SER A 560 -14.18 -19.25 -16.87
N ILE A 561 -13.66 -18.99 -18.06
CA ILE A 561 -14.36 -18.26 -19.12
C ILE A 561 -14.28 -19.11 -20.38
N ALA A 562 -15.16 -20.11 -20.45
CA ALA A 562 -15.28 -21.00 -21.58
C ALA A 562 -16.44 -20.56 -22.49
N GLY A 563 -16.22 -20.59 -23.80
CA GLY A 563 -17.22 -20.25 -24.80
C GLY A 563 -16.63 -20.21 -26.20
N GLU A 564 -17.50 -20.36 -27.20
CA GLU A 564 -17.12 -20.21 -28.61
C GLU A 564 -16.84 -18.74 -28.96
N PRO A 565 -15.85 -18.45 -29.83
CA PRO A 565 -15.58 -17.09 -30.32
C PRO A 565 -16.86 -16.34 -30.73
N GLY A 566 -17.06 -15.13 -30.19
CA GLY A 566 -18.25 -14.30 -30.43
C GLY A 566 -19.44 -14.56 -29.49
N ALA A 567 -19.39 -15.59 -28.65
CA ALA A 567 -20.49 -15.89 -27.72
C ALA A 567 -20.58 -14.91 -26.55
N ARG A 568 -21.78 -14.79 -25.97
CA ARG A 568 -22.02 -14.17 -24.67
C ARG A 568 -21.91 -15.23 -23.58
N VAL A 569 -21.07 -14.98 -22.57
CA VAL A 569 -20.84 -15.87 -21.42
C VAL A 569 -21.32 -15.16 -20.16
N SER A 570 -22.12 -15.83 -19.33
CA SER A 570 -22.56 -15.31 -18.03
C SER A 570 -21.81 -16.03 -16.92
N LEU A 571 -21.17 -15.27 -16.03
CA LEU A 571 -20.50 -15.80 -14.84
C LEU A 571 -21.46 -15.88 -13.66
N ASP A 572 -21.14 -16.78 -12.73
CA ASP A 572 -21.82 -16.87 -11.44
C ASP A 572 -21.68 -15.55 -10.66
N PRO A 573 -22.72 -15.14 -9.91
CA PRO A 573 -22.65 -13.94 -9.10
C PRO A 573 -21.47 -13.94 -8.12
N VAL A 574 -20.79 -12.80 -8.02
CA VAL A 574 -19.76 -12.58 -6.99
C VAL A 574 -20.42 -11.88 -5.81
N VAL A 575 -20.40 -12.53 -4.65
CA VAL A 575 -20.97 -12.00 -3.41
C VAL A 575 -19.92 -11.21 -2.64
N LEU A 576 -20.24 -9.96 -2.27
CA LEU A 576 -19.45 -9.13 -1.36
C LEU A 576 -20.17 -8.96 -0.02
N GLU A 577 -19.45 -9.20 1.07
CA GLU A 577 -19.98 -8.99 2.42
C GLU A 577 -19.99 -7.50 2.77
N PRO A 578 -21.06 -6.96 3.37
CA PRO A 578 -21.05 -5.60 3.90
C PRO A 578 -19.93 -5.41 4.93
N ALA A 579 -19.22 -4.29 4.84
CA ALA A 579 -18.20 -3.89 5.80
C ALA A 579 -18.81 -2.98 6.88
N ASP A 580 -19.79 -3.51 7.60
CA ASP A 580 -20.62 -2.81 8.58
C ASP A 580 -20.29 -3.19 10.04
N GLN A 581 -19.29 -4.06 10.25
CA GLN A 581 -18.84 -4.50 11.56
C GLN A 581 -17.63 -3.71 12.07
N SER A 582 -17.30 -3.93 13.34
CA SER A 582 -16.08 -3.43 13.98
C SER A 582 -15.46 -4.49 14.89
N VAL A 583 -14.16 -4.37 15.17
CA VAL A 583 -13.51 -5.06 16.29
C VAL A 583 -12.88 -4.04 17.22
N SER A 584 -13.06 -4.22 18.53
CA SER A 584 -12.46 -3.36 19.56
C SER A 584 -11.76 -4.17 20.64
N GLY A 585 -10.71 -3.61 21.21
CA GLY A 585 -9.86 -4.32 22.17
C GLY A 585 -8.81 -3.46 22.84
N VAL A 586 -7.88 -4.15 23.50
CA VAL A 586 -6.70 -3.56 24.15
C VAL A 586 -5.44 -4.36 23.78
N VAL A 587 -4.33 -3.65 23.59
CA VAL A 587 -3.00 -4.23 23.44
C VAL A 587 -2.23 -4.04 24.74
N VAL A 588 -1.58 -5.11 25.20
CA VAL A 588 -0.74 -5.09 26.39
C VAL A 588 0.62 -5.75 26.13
N ASP A 589 1.63 -5.38 26.89
CA ASP A 589 2.91 -6.08 26.91
C ASP A 589 2.84 -7.44 27.64
N ALA A 590 3.97 -8.15 27.70
CA ALA A 590 4.07 -9.44 28.38
C ALA A 590 3.79 -9.39 29.89
N GLN A 591 3.88 -8.19 30.51
CA GLN A 591 3.56 -7.94 31.92
C GLN A 591 2.10 -7.49 32.11
N GLY A 592 1.33 -7.36 31.03
CA GLY A 592 -0.06 -6.92 31.05
C GLY A 592 -0.25 -5.40 31.13
N ARG A 593 0.81 -4.60 30.95
CA ARG A 593 0.71 -3.13 30.90
C ARG A 593 0.20 -2.68 29.54
N PRO A 594 -0.65 -1.66 29.46
CA PRO A 594 -1.13 -1.13 28.18
C PRO A 594 0.00 -0.67 27.25
N ALA A 595 -0.14 -0.98 25.97
CA ALA A 595 0.82 -0.58 24.93
C ALA A 595 0.15 0.37 23.94
N GLY A 596 0.35 1.68 24.15
CA GLY A 596 -0.22 2.74 23.34
C GLY A 596 0.65 3.19 22.16
N GLY A 597 0.04 3.85 21.19
CA GLY A 597 0.72 4.39 20.01
C GLY A 597 1.13 3.34 18.97
N LEU A 598 0.79 2.06 19.15
CA LEU A 598 1.06 1.00 18.19
C LEU A 598 0.07 1.02 17.02
N ALA A 599 0.58 0.89 15.80
CA ALA A 599 -0.24 0.62 14.63
C ALA A 599 -0.91 -0.76 14.71
N ILE A 600 -2.19 -0.81 14.35
CA ILE A 600 -3.02 -2.01 14.30
C ILE A 600 -3.39 -2.26 12.85
N PHE A 601 -3.11 -3.46 12.34
CA PHE A 601 -3.50 -3.90 11.00
C PHE A 601 -4.55 -4.98 11.11
N ALA A 602 -5.71 -4.75 10.52
CA ALA A 602 -6.75 -5.75 10.34
C ALA A 602 -6.78 -6.20 8.88
N ARG A 603 -6.52 -7.50 8.66
CA ARG A 603 -6.46 -8.12 7.34
C ARG A 603 -7.07 -9.52 7.39
N GLY A 604 -7.61 -9.98 6.28
CA GLY A 604 -8.15 -11.32 6.17
C GLY A 604 -8.62 -11.60 4.75
N SER A 605 -8.80 -12.88 4.42
CA SER A 605 -9.48 -13.24 3.19
C SER A 605 -10.85 -12.57 3.16
N ASN A 606 -11.17 -11.90 2.07
CA ASN A 606 -12.46 -11.22 1.87
C ASN A 606 -12.73 -10.00 2.78
N GLN A 607 -11.78 -9.62 3.63
CA GLN A 607 -11.87 -8.43 4.48
C GLN A 607 -11.33 -7.20 3.74
N PRO A 608 -11.84 -5.99 4.01
CA PRO A 608 -11.11 -4.78 3.68
C PRO A 608 -9.86 -4.68 4.57
N THR A 609 -8.74 -4.21 4.00
CA THR A 609 -7.56 -3.88 4.80
C THR A 609 -7.84 -2.60 5.58
N ARG A 610 -7.70 -2.67 6.91
CA ARG A 610 -7.87 -1.51 7.79
C ARG A 610 -6.65 -1.32 8.67
N THR A 611 -6.37 -0.06 8.96
CA THR A 611 -5.30 0.32 9.87
C THR A 611 -5.84 1.35 10.86
N THR A 612 -5.46 1.22 12.13
CA THR A 612 -5.76 2.20 13.19
C THR A 612 -4.59 2.25 14.17
N VAL A 613 -4.68 3.06 15.21
CA VAL A 613 -3.62 3.23 16.21
C VAL A 613 -4.20 3.05 17.60
N THR A 614 -3.45 2.41 18.49
CA THR A 614 -3.83 2.32 19.90
C THR A 614 -3.71 3.68 20.60
N ASP A 615 -4.67 4.01 21.46
CA ASP A 615 -4.56 5.18 22.35
C ASP A 615 -3.54 4.95 23.47
N SER A 616 -3.35 5.93 24.36
CA SER A 616 -2.40 5.83 25.48
C SER A 616 -2.73 4.70 26.47
N ASP A 617 -3.97 4.25 26.51
CA ASP A 617 -4.44 3.13 27.32
C ASP A 617 -4.38 1.79 26.55
N GLY A 618 -3.70 1.76 25.40
CA GLY A 618 -3.55 0.59 24.54
C GLY A 618 -4.84 0.17 23.84
N ARG A 619 -5.91 0.96 23.89
CA ARG A 619 -7.22 0.59 23.33
C ARG A 619 -7.25 0.90 21.84
N PHE A 620 -7.99 0.09 21.09
CA PHE A 620 -8.20 0.29 19.67
C PHE A 620 -9.62 -0.07 19.25
N THR A 621 -10.07 0.50 18.15
CA THR A 621 -11.28 0.07 17.44
C THR A 621 -11.02 0.11 15.94
N VAL A 622 -11.10 -1.04 15.29
CA VAL A 622 -11.10 -1.16 13.84
C VAL A 622 -12.53 -1.15 13.35
N ARG A 623 -12.92 -0.12 12.59
CA ARG A 623 -14.27 0.01 12.01
C ARG A 623 -14.29 -0.46 10.55
N ARG A 624 -15.51 -0.65 10.03
CA ARG A 624 -15.80 -0.92 8.62
C ARG A 624 -15.07 -2.16 8.09
N ILE A 625 -15.22 -3.25 8.82
CA ILE A 625 -14.79 -4.60 8.42
C ILE A 625 -16.02 -5.48 8.22
N CYS A 626 -15.86 -6.61 7.55
CA CYS A 626 -16.94 -7.56 7.31
C CYS A 626 -17.11 -8.50 8.49
N ARG A 627 -18.29 -9.14 8.55
CA ARG A 627 -18.49 -10.34 9.38
C ARG A 627 -17.50 -11.44 8.99
N GLY A 628 -17.15 -12.27 9.96
CA GLY A 628 -16.22 -13.39 9.75
C GLY A 628 -14.77 -13.07 10.15
N PRO A 629 -13.84 -13.98 9.85
CA PRO A 629 -12.50 -13.96 10.42
C PRO A 629 -11.68 -12.75 9.96
N VAL A 630 -10.95 -12.17 10.90
CA VAL A 630 -10.01 -11.08 10.69
C VAL A 630 -8.76 -11.32 11.54
N ARG A 631 -7.58 -11.21 10.94
CA ARG A 631 -6.32 -11.20 11.66
C ARG A 631 -6.00 -9.74 12.03
N ILE A 632 -5.80 -9.51 13.31
CA ILE A 632 -5.43 -8.22 13.88
C ILE A 632 -3.97 -8.34 14.32
N GLN A 633 -3.11 -7.49 13.80
CA GLN A 633 -1.69 -7.41 14.17
C GLN A 633 -1.41 -6.05 14.80
N ALA A 634 -0.78 -6.04 15.97
CA ALA A 634 -0.25 -4.85 16.63
C ALA A 634 1.26 -4.76 16.40
N GLY A 635 1.72 -3.56 16.04
CA GLY A 635 3.14 -3.25 15.81
C GLY A 635 3.63 -3.57 14.39
N VAL A 636 4.70 -2.87 14.00
CA VAL A 636 5.40 -3.02 12.70
C VAL A 636 6.84 -3.51 12.85
N SER A 637 7.29 -3.74 14.08
CA SER A 637 8.67 -4.17 14.35
C SER A 637 8.95 -5.56 13.76
N ARG A 638 10.21 -5.81 13.46
CA ARG A 638 10.70 -7.16 13.12
C ARG A 638 11.02 -7.99 14.37
N VAL A 639 11.06 -7.35 15.54
CA VAL A 639 11.27 -7.98 16.84
C VAL A 639 9.94 -8.61 17.29
N PRO A 640 9.84 -9.94 17.42
CA PRO A 640 8.60 -10.61 17.77
C PRO A 640 7.97 -10.09 19.07
N GLU A 641 8.79 -9.80 20.09
CA GLU A 641 8.39 -9.29 21.40
C GLU A 641 7.73 -7.90 21.36
N GLU A 642 7.94 -7.14 20.28
CA GLU A 642 7.37 -5.80 20.06
C GLU A 642 6.10 -5.84 19.18
N THR A 643 5.69 -7.04 18.77
CA THR A 643 4.49 -7.26 17.95
C THR A 643 3.56 -8.26 18.60
N GLY A 644 2.27 -8.21 18.29
CA GLY A 644 1.32 -9.23 18.72
C GLY A 644 0.30 -9.48 17.65
N SER A 645 -0.17 -10.71 17.49
CA SER A 645 -1.21 -11.01 16.51
C SER A 645 -2.37 -11.79 17.12
N LEU A 646 -3.57 -11.58 16.59
CA LEU A 646 -4.80 -12.15 17.11
C LEU A 646 -5.77 -12.40 15.96
N TRP A 647 -6.23 -13.63 15.82
CA TRP A 647 -7.41 -13.90 14.99
C TRP A 647 -8.68 -13.58 15.76
N ALA A 648 -9.56 -12.76 15.21
CA ALA A 648 -10.87 -12.40 15.77
C ALA A 648 -11.96 -12.51 14.68
N GLU A 649 -13.21 -12.21 15.02
CA GLU A 649 -14.30 -12.06 14.06
C GLU A 649 -14.82 -10.61 14.03
N GLY A 650 -15.25 -10.16 12.85
CA GLY A 650 -15.96 -8.89 12.71
C GLY A 650 -17.18 -8.84 13.64
N GLY A 651 -17.20 -7.87 14.56
CA GLY A 651 -18.20 -7.73 15.62
C GLY A 651 -17.68 -8.08 17.01
N ASP A 652 -16.44 -8.53 17.16
CA ASP A 652 -15.83 -8.81 18.47
C ASP A 652 -15.50 -7.53 19.25
N ARG A 653 -15.62 -7.62 20.57
CA ARG A 653 -15.35 -6.49 21.48
C ARG A 653 -14.49 -7.00 22.63
N GLN A 654 -13.73 -6.09 23.21
CA GLN A 654 -12.84 -6.38 24.34
C GLN A 654 -11.83 -7.50 24.03
N VAL A 655 -11.37 -7.58 22.78
CA VAL A 655 -10.31 -8.52 22.41
C VAL A 655 -9.00 -8.07 23.07
N LYS A 656 -8.15 -9.02 23.46
CA LYS A 656 -6.86 -8.74 24.11
C LYS A 656 -5.73 -9.26 23.24
N ILE A 657 -4.84 -8.35 22.81
CA ILE A 657 -3.60 -8.67 22.12
C ILE A 657 -2.46 -8.55 23.13
N VAL A 658 -1.58 -9.55 23.19
CA VAL A 658 -0.39 -9.54 24.05
C VAL A 658 0.85 -9.51 23.13
N LEU A 659 1.75 -8.56 23.35
CA LEU A 659 3.00 -8.48 22.58
C LEU A 659 3.88 -9.72 22.84
N GLY A 660 4.59 -10.17 21.81
CA GLY A 660 5.36 -11.42 21.79
C GLY A 660 4.52 -12.69 21.56
N GLN A 661 3.22 -12.56 21.29
CA GLN A 661 2.31 -13.71 21.18
C GLN A 661 1.45 -13.69 19.93
N ASP A 662 1.23 -14.89 19.38
CA ASP A 662 0.17 -15.18 18.41
C ASP A 662 -1.01 -15.81 19.15
N GLY A 663 -2.10 -15.06 19.23
CA GLY A 663 -3.35 -15.46 19.87
C GLY A 663 -4.46 -15.77 18.88
N VAL A 664 -5.54 -16.35 19.41
CA VAL A 664 -6.83 -16.47 18.74
C VAL A 664 -7.91 -16.06 19.72
N HIS A 665 -8.68 -15.02 19.37
CA HIS A 665 -9.91 -14.62 20.05
C HIS A 665 -11.05 -15.43 19.47
N LEU A 666 -11.35 -16.54 20.13
CA LEU A 666 -12.50 -17.37 19.79
C LEU A 666 -13.74 -16.80 20.49
N LYS A 667 -14.71 -16.26 19.73
CA LYS A 667 -16.10 -16.26 20.21
C LYS A 667 -16.56 -17.72 20.24
N TYR A 668 -16.46 -18.31 21.43
CA TYR A 668 -16.75 -19.71 21.66
C TYR A 668 -18.20 -20.07 21.31
N ALA A 669 -18.37 -21.00 20.37
CA ALA A 669 -19.51 -21.89 20.39
C ALA A 669 -19.08 -23.17 21.11
N SER A 670 -19.13 -23.18 22.44
CA SER A 670 -18.91 -24.41 23.23
C SER A 670 -19.70 -25.56 22.62
N LEU A 671 -19.08 -26.74 22.48
CA LEU A 671 -19.79 -27.94 22.05
C LEU A 671 -20.55 -28.58 23.21
N GLN A 672 -20.32 -28.16 24.45
CA GLN A 672 -21.01 -28.69 25.61
C GLN A 672 -22.54 -28.63 25.44
N GLY A 673 -23.21 -29.79 25.56
CA GLY A 673 -24.64 -29.96 25.35
C GLY A 673 -25.07 -30.08 23.88
N LYS A 674 -24.13 -30.11 22.92
CA LYS A 674 -24.39 -30.28 21.48
C LYS A 674 -23.89 -31.64 20.99
N PRO A 675 -24.50 -32.21 19.94
CA PRO A 675 -23.97 -33.39 19.27
C PRO A 675 -22.59 -33.10 18.65
N LEU A 676 -21.73 -34.11 18.59
CA LEU A 676 -20.46 -34.01 17.88
C LEU A 676 -20.67 -33.60 16.41
N PRO A 677 -19.77 -32.76 15.85
CA PRO A 677 -19.76 -32.49 14.41
C PRO A 677 -19.66 -33.79 13.59
N ASN A 678 -20.19 -33.81 12.37
CA ASN A 678 -20.42 -35.01 11.54
C ASN A 678 -19.15 -35.76 11.05
N GLY A 679 -17.97 -35.48 11.61
CA GLY A 679 -16.73 -36.24 11.42
C GLY A 679 -16.11 -36.21 10.02
N LYS A 680 -16.76 -35.60 9.02
CA LYS A 680 -16.31 -35.60 7.62
C LYS A 680 -14.95 -34.90 7.43
N ASP A 681 -14.61 -34.00 8.34
CA ASP A 681 -13.37 -33.22 8.32
C ASP A 681 -12.19 -33.96 8.95
N LEU A 682 -12.43 -35.17 9.49
CA LEU A 682 -11.43 -36.01 10.12
C LEU A 682 -11.18 -37.28 9.27
N VAL A 683 -9.93 -37.74 9.26
CA VAL A 683 -9.54 -39.06 8.74
C VAL A 683 -9.67 -40.06 9.88
N LEU A 684 -10.90 -40.25 10.35
CA LEU A 684 -11.22 -41.16 11.44
C LEU A 684 -12.62 -41.74 11.20
N ASP A 685 -12.74 -43.06 11.14
CA ASP A 685 -14.03 -43.72 10.97
C ASP A 685 -14.70 -43.87 12.34
N TRP A 686 -15.69 -43.03 12.60
CA TRP A 686 -16.42 -42.95 13.86
C TRP A 686 -17.87 -43.48 13.76
N SER A 687 -18.23 -44.06 12.61
CA SER A 687 -19.61 -44.48 12.25
C SER A 687 -19.89 -45.98 12.45
N GLY A 688 -18.93 -46.74 12.98
CA GLY A 688 -19.07 -48.19 13.13
C GLY A 688 -19.90 -48.63 14.35
N PRO A 689 -20.44 -49.88 14.35
CA PRO A 689 -21.21 -50.45 15.46
C PRO A 689 -20.42 -50.60 16.76
N GLN A 690 -19.09 -50.42 16.73
CA GLN A 690 -18.21 -50.47 17.89
C GLN A 690 -18.31 -49.22 18.79
N VAL A 691 -18.80 -48.10 18.25
CA VAL A 691 -18.89 -46.78 18.90
C VAL A 691 -20.35 -46.39 19.22
N GLN A 692 -21.32 -47.02 18.57
CA GLN A 692 -22.74 -46.75 18.77
C GLN A 692 -23.19 -47.10 20.20
N GLY A 693 -23.87 -46.16 20.87
CA GLY A 693 -24.34 -46.32 22.26
C GLY A 693 -23.24 -46.25 23.34
N LYS A 694 -21.98 -45.98 22.96
CA LYS A 694 -20.85 -45.81 23.89
C LYS A 694 -20.41 -44.37 23.98
N ARG A 695 -19.80 -44.01 25.11
CA ARG A 695 -19.21 -42.68 25.33
C ARG A 695 -17.94 -42.51 24.51
N ALA A 696 -17.74 -41.34 23.93
CA ALA A 696 -16.54 -40.99 23.16
C ALA A 696 -15.57 -40.17 24.01
N LEU A 697 -14.28 -40.47 23.93
CA LEU A 697 -13.22 -39.58 24.38
C LEU A 697 -12.29 -39.27 23.20
N ILE A 698 -12.38 -38.05 22.68
CA ILE A 698 -11.60 -37.60 21.53
C ILE A 698 -10.48 -36.68 22.02
N CYS A 699 -9.23 -37.02 21.68
CA CYS A 699 -8.04 -36.23 22.00
C CYS A 699 -7.50 -35.58 20.73
N PHE A 700 -7.66 -34.27 20.59
CA PHE A 700 -6.98 -33.49 19.57
C PHE A 700 -5.57 -33.17 20.03
N PHE A 701 -4.58 -33.45 19.21
CA PHE A 701 -3.19 -33.33 19.61
C PHE A 701 -2.29 -32.90 18.44
N ASP A 702 -1.06 -32.50 18.78
CA ASP A 702 0.02 -32.31 17.83
C ASP A 702 1.25 -33.08 18.29
N TRP A 703 1.65 -34.11 17.53
CA TRP A 703 2.75 -35.01 17.90
C TRP A 703 4.10 -34.29 18.05
N GLN A 704 4.30 -33.11 17.46
CA GLN A 704 5.52 -32.33 17.65
C GLN A 704 5.60 -31.73 19.05
N GLN A 705 4.46 -31.53 19.72
CA GLN A 705 4.39 -30.95 21.06
C GLN A 705 4.57 -32.03 22.15
N ARG A 706 5.54 -31.80 23.05
CA ARG A 706 5.80 -32.70 24.19
C ARG A 706 4.58 -32.93 25.09
N PRO A 707 3.76 -31.90 25.44
CA PRO A 707 2.54 -32.09 26.22
C PRO A 707 1.51 -33.00 25.51
N SER A 708 1.33 -32.81 24.21
CA SER A 708 0.44 -33.63 23.37
C SER A 708 0.87 -35.09 23.33
N ARG A 709 2.17 -35.38 23.13
CA ARG A 709 2.69 -36.76 23.18
C ARG A 709 2.45 -37.40 24.54
N ARG A 710 2.70 -36.67 25.64
CA ARG A 710 2.46 -37.18 27.00
C ARG A 710 0.99 -37.55 27.23
N ALA A 711 0.06 -36.72 26.77
CA ALA A 711 -1.37 -36.97 26.93
C ALA A 711 -1.83 -38.22 26.17
N VAL A 712 -1.41 -38.40 24.92
CA VAL A 712 -1.76 -39.58 24.12
C VAL A 712 -1.17 -40.86 24.75
N MET A 713 0.06 -40.81 25.28
CA MET A 713 0.68 -41.96 25.94
C MET A 713 -0.03 -42.33 27.25
N GLU A 714 -0.47 -41.35 28.04
CA GLU A 714 -1.23 -41.62 29.26
C GLU A 714 -2.62 -42.20 28.96
N LEU A 715 -3.29 -41.72 27.89
CA LEU A 715 -4.52 -42.34 27.40
C LEU A 715 -4.29 -43.80 26.98
N ALA A 716 -3.16 -44.12 26.35
CA ALA A 716 -2.83 -45.50 25.97
C ALA A 716 -2.68 -46.40 27.20
N ARG A 717 -2.08 -45.89 28.29
CA ARG A 717 -1.95 -46.60 29.57
C ARG A 717 -3.31 -46.86 30.24
N GLN A 718 -4.26 -45.93 30.09
CA GLN A 718 -5.60 -46.02 30.69
C GLN A 718 -6.64 -46.68 29.78
N ALA A 719 -6.29 -47.01 28.54
CA ALA A 719 -7.25 -47.40 27.49
C ALA A 719 -8.12 -48.60 27.88
N GLU A 720 -7.54 -49.64 28.49
CA GLU A 720 -8.29 -50.84 28.88
C GLU A 720 -9.30 -50.54 30.01
N SER A 721 -8.88 -49.77 31.00
CA SER A 721 -9.76 -49.33 32.10
C SER A 721 -10.91 -48.44 31.58
N LEU A 722 -10.64 -47.53 30.64
CA LEU A 722 -11.65 -46.68 30.02
C LEU A 722 -12.62 -47.50 29.16
N ARG A 723 -12.11 -48.51 28.45
CA ARG A 723 -12.92 -49.44 27.64
C ARG A 723 -13.88 -50.26 28.51
N GLN A 724 -13.44 -50.74 29.67
CA GLN A 724 -14.28 -51.43 30.65
C GLN A 724 -15.39 -50.53 31.22
N LYS A 725 -15.16 -49.21 31.27
CA LYS A 725 -16.16 -48.18 31.64
C LYS A 725 -17.07 -47.74 30.47
N GLY A 726 -17.01 -48.43 29.34
CA GLY A 726 -17.83 -48.16 28.16
C GLY A 726 -17.43 -46.91 27.39
N ILE A 727 -16.16 -46.49 27.46
CA ILE A 727 -15.62 -45.31 26.76
C ILE A 727 -14.73 -45.77 25.60
N VAL A 728 -14.95 -45.21 24.42
CA VAL A 728 -14.13 -45.42 23.22
C VAL A 728 -13.22 -44.21 23.02
N ILE A 729 -11.93 -44.46 22.79
CA ILE A 729 -10.92 -43.40 22.65
C ILE A 729 -10.58 -43.22 21.17
N ALA A 730 -10.40 -41.97 20.73
CA ALA A 730 -9.74 -41.61 19.49
C ALA A 730 -8.74 -40.48 19.71
N ALA A 731 -7.66 -40.47 18.92
CA ALA A 731 -6.76 -39.34 18.85
C ALA A 731 -6.73 -38.74 17.43
N VAL A 732 -6.63 -37.42 17.33
CA VAL A 732 -6.68 -36.69 16.07
C VAL A 732 -5.51 -35.71 15.99
N GLN A 733 -4.60 -35.94 15.04
CA GLN A 733 -3.51 -35.02 14.72
C GLN A 733 -4.08 -33.79 13.99
N VAL A 734 -3.95 -32.61 14.61
CA VAL A 734 -4.57 -31.35 14.14
C VAL A 734 -3.82 -30.69 12.99
N GLU A 735 -2.49 -30.81 12.95
CA GLU A 735 -1.69 -30.27 11.86
C GLU A 735 -1.45 -31.32 10.78
N LYS A 736 -1.54 -30.92 9.51
CA LYS A 736 -1.36 -31.83 8.37
C LYS A 736 0.12 -32.22 8.24
N ILE A 737 0.41 -33.50 8.38
CA ILE A 737 1.76 -34.09 8.26
C ILE A 737 1.74 -35.28 7.29
N ASP A 738 2.91 -35.85 7.00
CA ASP A 738 2.98 -37.11 6.27
C ASP A 738 2.31 -38.25 7.06
N ARG A 739 1.35 -38.94 6.44
CA ARG A 739 0.64 -40.08 7.05
C ARG A 739 1.57 -41.24 7.37
N ALA A 740 2.64 -41.43 6.60
CA ALA A 740 3.61 -42.50 6.85
C ALA A 740 4.44 -42.23 8.13
N GLU A 741 4.70 -40.96 8.45
CA GLU A 741 5.36 -40.56 9.70
C GLU A 741 4.46 -40.77 10.90
N LEU A 742 3.21 -40.31 10.82
CA LEU A 742 2.21 -40.52 11.87
C LEU A 742 1.98 -42.02 12.12
N GLY A 743 1.85 -42.81 11.05
CA GLY A 743 1.67 -44.26 11.14
C GLY A 743 2.84 -44.99 11.80
N ARG A 744 4.08 -44.58 11.52
CA ARG A 744 5.28 -45.11 12.21
C ARG A 744 5.23 -44.80 13.70
N TRP A 745 4.97 -43.55 14.06
CA TRP A 745 4.91 -43.13 15.47
C TRP A 745 3.82 -43.90 16.25
N VAL A 746 2.64 -44.09 15.66
CA VAL A 746 1.55 -44.88 16.27
C VAL A 746 1.97 -46.34 16.51
N LYS A 747 2.68 -46.94 15.55
CA LYS A 747 3.17 -48.33 15.64
C LYS A 747 4.26 -48.48 16.69
N ASP A 748 5.22 -47.57 16.71
CA ASP A 748 6.36 -47.58 17.64
C ASP A 748 5.89 -47.45 19.10
N ASN A 749 4.83 -46.68 19.33
CA ASN A 749 4.24 -46.46 20.65
C ASN A 749 3.10 -47.44 21.00
N ARG A 750 2.77 -48.39 20.12
CA ARG A 750 1.75 -49.44 20.32
C ARG A 750 0.40 -48.92 20.83
N LEU A 751 -0.11 -47.84 20.23
CA LEU A 751 -1.34 -47.19 20.70
C LEU A 751 -2.56 -48.11 20.49
N PRO A 752 -3.38 -48.38 21.53
CA PRO A 752 -4.46 -49.36 21.48
C PRO A 752 -5.80 -48.80 20.92
N PHE A 753 -5.78 -47.62 20.31
CA PHE A 753 -6.95 -46.92 19.79
C PHE A 753 -6.66 -46.24 18.44
N PRO A 754 -7.70 -45.91 17.64
CA PRO A 754 -7.51 -45.26 16.35
C PRO A 754 -6.88 -43.86 16.50
N VAL A 755 -5.91 -43.59 15.63
CA VAL A 755 -5.29 -42.26 15.47
C VAL A 755 -5.52 -41.78 14.05
N GLY A 756 -6.27 -40.69 13.93
CA GLY A 756 -6.58 -40.03 12.67
C GLY A 756 -5.83 -38.71 12.51
N MET A 757 -6.11 -38.02 11.41
CA MET A 757 -5.59 -36.70 11.08
C MET A 757 -6.70 -35.84 10.48
N VAL A 758 -6.58 -34.52 10.54
CA VAL A 758 -7.53 -33.62 9.86
C VAL A 758 -7.48 -33.76 8.33
N ARG A 759 -8.63 -33.57 7.66
CA ARG A 759 -8.75 -33.49 6.19
C ARG A 759 -8.65 -32.07 5.66
N VAL A 760 -9.09 -31.11 6.45
CA VAL A 760 -9.12 -29.67 6.14
C VAL A 760 -7.99 -28.94 6.87
N ASN A 761 -7.86 -27.62 6.70
CA ASN A 761 -6.82 -26.85 7.37
C ASN A 761 -6.96 -26.95 8.90
N GLY A 762 -5.86 -27.10 9.65
CA GLY A 762 -5.86 -27.17 11.12
C GLY A 762 -6.59 -26.00 11.78
N GLN A 763 -6.57 -24.80 11.17
CA GLN A 763 -7.33 -23.65 11.67
C GLN A 763 -8.86 -23.81 11.53
N GLU A 764 -9.35 -24.45 10.47
CA GLU A 764 -10.78 -24.71 10.27
C GLU A 764 -11.28 -25.74 11.29
N VAL A 765 -10.49 -26.81 11.54
CA VAL A 765 -10.82 -27.81 12.57
C VAL A 765 -10.85 -27.19 13.96
N ARG A 766 -9.87 -26.33 14.30
CA ARG A 766 -9.87 -25.62 15.59
C ARG A 766 -11.14 -24.81 15.81
N ARG A 767 -11.67 -24.18 14.76
CA ARG A 767 -12.94 -23.44 14.82
C ARG A 767 -14.15 -24.35 14.96
N MET A 768 -14.26 -25.38 14.12
CA MET A 768 -15.42 -26.29 14.09
C MET A 768 -15.55 -27.14 15.35
N TRP A 769 -14.41 -27.57 15.90
CA TRP A 769 -14.34 -28.46 17.06
C TRP A 769 -14.08 -27.72 18.38
N GLY A 770 -14.03 -26.39 18.36
CA GLY A 770 -13.88 -25.56 19.56
C GLY A 770 -12.54 -25.71 20.30
N LEU A 771 -11.46 -26.02 19.59
CA LEU A 771 -10.15 -26.34 20.19
C LEU A 771 -9.42 -25.07 20.64
N LYS A 772 -9.16 -24.91 21.95
CA LYS A 772 -8.45 -23.73 22.51
C LYS A 772 -6.94 -23.91 22.60
N SER A 773 -6.49 -25.14 22.81
CA SER A 773 -5.09 -25.53 23.02
C SER A 773 -4.88 -26.95 22.50
N LEU A 774 -3.64 -27.45 22.52
CA LEU A 774 -3.35 -28.87 22.27
C LEU A 774 -2.44 -29.39 23.41
N PRO A 775 -2.71 -30.57 23.98
CA PRO A 775 -3.83 -31.45 23.66
C PRO A 775 -5.19 -30.89 24.13
N TRP A 776 -6.27 -31.27 23.46
CA TRP A 776 -7.64 -30.89 23.81
C TRP A 776 -8.53 -32.12 23.85
N LEU A 777 -9.20 -32.34 24.98
CA LEU A 777 -10.07 -33.49 25.20
C LEU A 777 -11.54 -33.11 25.04
N ILE A 778 -12.31 -33.99 24.41
CA ILE A 778 -13.77 -33.91 24.32
C ILE A 778 -14.35 -35.26 24.78
N LEU A 779 -15.24 -35.22 25.78
CA LEU A 779 -15.97 -36.36 26.31
C LEU A 779 -17.45 -36.26 25.92
N THR A 780 -18.06 -37.36 25.48
CA THR A 780 -19.49 -37.42 25.16
C THR A 780 -20.24 -38.45 25.98
N ASP A 781 -21.57 -38.37 25.94
CA ASP A 781 -22.45 -39.46 26.32
C ASP A 781 -22.60 -40.51 25.19
N GLY A 782 -23.48 -41.50 25.41
CA GLY A 782 -23.74 -42.59 24.45
C GLY A 782 -24.52 -42.17 23.19
N ASP A 783 -25.12 -40.97 23.21
CA ASP A 783 -25.81 -40.35 22.07
C ASP A 783 -24.89 -39.37 21.32
N HIS A 784 -23.59 -39.36 21.67
CA HIS A 784 -22.55 -38.50 21.10
C HIS A 784 -22.81 -37.00 21.32
N VAL A 785 -23.52 -36.66 22.40
CA VAL A 785 -23.65 -35.29 22.90
C VAL A 785 -22.47 -34.97 23.81
N VAL A 786 -21.80 -33.86 23.58
CA VAL A 786 -20.61 -33.45 24.34
C VAL A 786 -21.00 -33.09 25.77
N THR A 787 -20.42 -33.78 26.74
CA THR A 787 -20.67 -33.56 28.17
C THR A 787 -19.56 -32.75 28.83
N ALA A 788 -18.33 -32.85 28.34
CA ALA A 788 -17.19 -32.07 28.79
C ALA A 788 -16.21 -31.82 27.63
N GLU A 789 -15.57 -30.66 27.62
CA GLU A 789 -14.55 -30.28 26.64
C GLU A 789 -13.44 -29.49 27.35
N GLY A 790 -12.20 -29.59 26.87
CA GLY A 790 -11.10 -28.72 27.30
C GLY A 790 -10.58 -28.94 28.72
N PHE A 791 -10.72 -30.15 29.24
CA PHE A 791 -10.26 -30.54 30.57
C PHE A 791 -8.95 -31.32 30.51
N ASP A 792 -8.20 -31.33 31.61
CA ASP A 792 -6.96 -32.09 31.74
C ASP A 792 -7.20 -33.58 32.02
N LEU A 793 -6.24 -34.43 31.64
CA LEU A 793 -6.33 -35.88 31.87
C LEU A 793 -6.52 -36.27 33.35
N GLU A 794 -6.02 -35.45 34.27
CA GLU A 794 -6.17 -35.66 35.72
C GLU A 794 -7.64 -35.49 36.16
N GLU A 795 -8.41 -34.66 35.45
CA GLU A 795 -9.84 -34.45 35.69
C GLU A 795 -10.73 -35.54 35.06
N LEU A 796 -10.19 -36.36 34.15
CA LEU A 796 -10.97 -37.32 33.36
C LEU A 796 -11.82 -38.27 34.23
N GLY A 797 -11.26 -38.74 35.35
CA GLY A 797 -11.97 -39.63 36.29
C GLY A 797 -13.23 -38.98 36.88
N GLN A 798 -13.14 -37.69 37.24
CA GLN A 798 -14.26 -36.91 37.76
C GLN A 798 -15.32 -36.67 36.66
N ARG A 799 -14.89 -36.24 35.47
CA ARG A 799 -15.81 -35.97 34.34
C ARG A 799 -16.59 -37.20 33.90
N ILE A 800 -16.00 -38.39 34.00
CA ILE A 800 -16.68 -39.67 33.73
C ILE A 800 -17.77 -39.96 34.77
N GLY A 801 -17.55 -39.57 36.03
CA GLY A 801 -18.50 -39.72 37.13
C GLY A 801 -19.71 -38.79 37.02
N ASP A 802 -19.47 -37.51 36.70
CA ASP A 802 -20.53 -36.49 36.55
C ASP A 802 -21.59 -36.86 35.48
N VAL A 803 -21.20 -37.65 34.48
CA VAL A 803 -22.08 -38.14 33.41
C VAL A 803 -22.91 -39.35 33.86
N ALA A 804 -22.42 -40.15 34.80
CA ALA A 804 -23.14 -41.32 35.31
C ALA A 804 -24.30 -40.92 36.24
N ASP A 805 -24.16 -39.82 36.98
CA ASP A 805 -25.18 -39.34 37.93
C ASP A 805 -26.35 -38.58 37.27
N ARG A 806 -26.20 -38.08 36.04
CA ARG A 806 -27.29 -37.41 35.29
C ARG A 806 -28.33 -38.36 34.67
N LYS A 807 -28.09 -39.69 34.68
CA LYS A 807 -29.01 -40.72 34.16
C LYS A 807 -29.73 -41.52 35.28
N LYS A 808 -29.67 -41.08 36.54
CA LYS A 808 -30.49 -41.60 37.63
C LYS A 808 -31.69 -40.73 37.93
#